data_AF-A0A1J4TBN5-F1
#
_entry.id   AF-A0A1J4TBN5-F1
#
_cell.length_a   1.000
_cell.length_b   1.000
_cell.length_c   1.000
_cell.angle_alpha   90.00
_cell.angle_beta   90.00
_cell.angle_gamma   90.00
#
_symmetry.space_group_name_H-M   'P 1'
#
loop_
_entity.id
_entity.type
_entity.pdbx_description
1 polymer ?
#
loop_
_entity_poly.entity_id
_entity_poly.type
_entity_poly.pdbx_seq_one_letter_code
_entity_poly.pdbx_strand_id
1 'polypeptide(L)'
;MNSFQRAIKQGIQDELPKPKAYDIKINHAPKRKDCLSDAEKKLALQNALRYFDTKYHEILGSEFLEELNDYGRIYMYRFRPDYAIYARPISDYPGNCTAAKALMLMIQNNLNPLVAQHPHELITYGGNGAVFQNWAQYLLTMKYLSQMTDEQTLVMYSGHPMGLFPSSKNAPRVVVTNGMMIPNYSKQDDWEKFNAMGVTQYGQMTAGSYMYIGPQGIVHGTTITVLNAGRKIAKHGEDLSGKLFVTSGLGGMSGAQPKAGTIAGCVTVVAEINPKAVNTRLSQAWVDEVFDDLDVLVNRVKTAKKNKEIVSLAYLGNIVEVWEKFDAEAVYVDLGSDQTSLHNPFAGGYYPCDLSFEDANKLMSSNPKEFKEHVQATLRRHVAAINKHTAKGTYFFDYGNAFLLEASRAGAAVMDNSGKHFRYHSYVEDIMGPMCFDYGFGPFRWVCTSGTAEDLAKTDAIAIKVLEVLKLESPAEIQQQMQDNIHWIKGAHKNNLVVGSQARILYADAIGRIKIAEAFNEAILNGEISAPIVLGRDHHDVSGTDSPFRETSNIYDGSSFTADMAIQNVIGDSFRGATWVSIHNGGGVGWGEVINGGFGMVLDGSLTMTNNLKSMLFWDVTNGISRRSWARNEGAIFSAKRAMESNKNLKITLPNLVADVVLNKLFKTGL
;
A
#
# COMPACT_ATOMS: atom_id res chain seq x y z
N MET A 1 -2.19 26.99 -25.85
CA MET A 1 -2.49 25.65 -25.30
C MET A 1 -1.79 24.62 -26.16
N ASN A 2 -0.86 23.84 -25.60
CA ASN A 2 -0.10 22.85 -26.37
C ASN A 2 -0.95 21.61 -26.72
N SER A 3 -0.40 20.66 -27.50
CA SER A 3 -1.11 19.43 -27.90
C SER A 3 -1.54 18.58 -26.70
N PHE A 4 -0.68 18.43 -25.69
CA PHE A 4 -0.98 17.71 -24.45
C PHE A 4 -2.18 18.33 -23.71
N GLN A 5 -2.17 19.65 -23.50
CA GLN A 5 -3.24 20.36 -22.82
C GLN A 5 -4.58 20.26 -23.57
N ARG A 6 -4.55 20.29 -24.92
CA ARG A 6 -5.74 20.04 -25.74
C ARG A 6 -6.29 18.62 -25.53
N ALA A 7 -5.42 17.61 -25.55
CA ALA A 7 -5.81 16.22 -25.35
C ALA A 7 -6.41 15.97 -23.96
N ILE A 8 -5.85 16.59 -22.91
CA ILE A 8 -6.39 16.50 -21.54
C ILE A 8 -7.80 17.09 -21.45
N LYS A 9 -8.06 18.24 -22.07
CA LYS A 9 -9.37 18.90 -22.03
C LYS A 9 -10.45 18.21 -22.87
N GLN A 10 -10.06 17.40 -23.85
CA GLN A 10 -10.99 16.82 -24.82
C GLN A 10 -11.95 15.81 -24.18
N GLY A 11 -11.44 14.95 -23.30
CA GLY A 11 -12.17 13.78 -22.79
C GLY A 11 -12.35 12.73 -23.88
N ILE A 12 -13.56 12.18 -24.01
CA ILE A 12 -13.89 11.24 -25.08
C ILE A 12 -13.94 12.01 -26.41
N GLN A 13 -13.25 11.49 -27.42
CA GLN A 13 -13.16 12.11 -28.73
C GLN A 13 -14.50 11.98 -29.47
N ASP A 14 -14.92 13.03 -30.20
CA ASP A 14 -16.16 13.00 -30.99
C ASP A 14 -16.06 12.04 -32.19
N GLU A 15 -14.85 11.85 -32.71
CA GLU A 15 -14.48 10.87 -33.73
C GLU A 15 -13.75 9.68 -33.09
N LEU A 16 -14.04 8.46 -33.56
CA LEU A 16 -13.35 7.27 -33.04
C LEU A 16 -11.86 7.31 -33.39
N PRO A 17 -10.95 7.25 -32.40
CA PRO A 17 -9.53 7.08 -32.68
C PRO A 17 -9.27 5.70 -33.28
N LYS A 18 -8.16 5.54 -34.00
CA LYS A 18 -7.78 4.24 -34.58
C LYS A 18 -7.60 3.17 -33.48
N PRO A 19 -7.92 1.89 -33.76
CA PRO A 19 -7.59 0.80 -32.86
C PRO A 19 -6.10 0.81 -32.51
N LYS A 20 -5.76 0.42 -31.28
CA LYS A 20 -4.37 0.33 -30.82
C LYS A 20 -3.89 -1.10 -30.87
N ALA A 21 -2.71 -1.31 -31.46
CA ALA A 21 -2.05 -2.60 -31.42
C ALA A 21 -1.61 -2.97 -30.00
N TYR A 22 -1.61 -4.26 -29.70
CA TYR A 22 -1.10 -4.81 -28.45
C TYR A 22 0.42 -4.66 -28.36
N ASP A 23 0.93 -4.13 -27.24
CA ASP A 23 2.36 -3.82 -27.07
C ASP A 23 3.07 -4.90 -26.26
N ILE A 24 3.68 -5.86 -26.96
CA ILE A 24 4.39 -6.98 -26.34
C ILE A 24 5.60 -6.57 -25.48
N LYS A 25 6.06 -5.31 -25.57
CA LYS A 25 7.21 -4.83 -24.79
C LYS A 25 6.83 -4.40 -23.38
N ILE A 26 5.55 -4.19 -23.11
CA ILE A 26 5.05 -3.72 -21.81
C ILE A 26 4.50 -4.90 -21.01
N ASN A 27 4.65 -4.82 -19.69
CA ASN A 27 4.13 -5.84 -18.79
C ASN A 27 2.60 -5.75 -18.70
N HIS A 28 1.89 -6.64 -19.37
CA HIS A 28 0.43 -6.67 -19.36
C HIS A 28 -0.16 -7.52 -18.23
N ALA A 29 -1.37 -7.16 -17.78
CA ALA A 29 -2.08 -7.95 -16.78
C ALA A 29 -2.44 -9.34 -17.33
N PRO A 30 -2.44 -10.39 -16.49
CA PRO A 30 -2.89 -11.71 -16.91
C PRO A 30 -4.39 -11.70 -17.22
N LYS A 31 -4.83 -12.62 -18.09
CA LYS A 31 -6.25 -12.85 -18.40
C LYS A 31 -7.04 -13.10 -17.10
N ARG A 32 -8.16 -12.40 -16.94
CA ARG A 32 -9.04 -12.54 -15.77
C ARG A 32 -10.01 -13.71 -15.93
N LYS A 33 -10.51 -14.20 -14.79
CA LYS A 33 -11.49 -15.29 -14.72
C LYS A 33 -12.74 -14.92 -15.52
N ASP A 34 -13.12 -15.77 -16.48
CA ASP A 34 -14.43 -15.66 -17.13
C ASP A 34 -15.50 -16.16 -16.16
N CYS A 35 -16.20 -15.22 -15.53
CA CYS A 35 -17.17 -15.47 -14.46
C CYS A 35 -18.58 -14.96 -14.79
N LEU A 36 -18.77 -14.40 -15.98
CA LEU A 36 -20.05 -13.81 -16.39
C LEU A 36 -20.86 -14.81 -17.22
N SER A 37 -22.15 -14.94 -16.88
CA SER A 37 -23.15 -15.56 -17.75
C SER A 37 -23.41 -14.69 -19.01
N ASP A 38 -24.04 -15.25 -20.04
CA ASP A 38 -24.37 -14.50 -21.27
C ASP A 38 -25.22 -13.25 -21.00
N ALA A 39 -26.14 -13.32 -20.04
CA ALA A 39 -26.94 -12.16 -19.63
C ALA A 39 -26.06 -11.07 -18.99
N GLU A 40 -25.08 -11.47 -18.18
CA GLU A 40 -24.15 -10.56 -17.53
C GLU A 40 -23.10 -10.01 -18.51
N LYS A 41 -22.66 -10.79 -19.50
CA LYS A 41 -21.81 -10.28 -20.60
C LYS A 41 -22.56 -9.21 -21.40
N LYS A 42 -23.84 -9.43 -21.74
CA LYS A 42 -24.68 -8.39 -22.38
C LYS A 42 -24.78 -7.13 -21.51
N LEU A 43 -24.98 -7.29 -20.21
CA LEU A 43 -25.01 -6.15 -19.27
C LEU A 43 -23.65 -5.43 -19.19
N ALA A 44 -22.54 -6.17 -19.17
CA ALA A 44 -21.19 -5.59 -19.19
C ALA A 44 -20.97 -4.73 -20.44
N LEU A 45 -21.42 -5.19 -21.61
CA LEU A 45 -21.37 -4.41 -22.85
C LEU A 45 -22.24 -3.15 -22.78
N GLN A 46 -23.47 -3.25 -22.26
CA GLN A 46 -24.32 -2.08 -22.03
C GLN A 46 -23.65 -1.05 -21.11
N ASN A 47 -23.03 -1.53 -20.02
CA ASN A 47 -22.30 -0.69 -19.07
C ASN A 47 -21.07 -0.04 -19.70
N ALA A 48 -20.35 -0.73 -20.59
CA ALA A 48 -19.21 -0.18 -21.31
C ALA A 48 -19.63 0.83 -22.39
N LEU A 49 -20.72 0.56 -23.11
CA LEU A 49 -21.22 1.42 -24.20
C LEU A 49 -21.83 2.74 -23.70
N ARG A 50 -22.22 2.83 -22.43
CA ARG A 50 -22.81 4.06 -21.83
C ARG A 50 -21.92 5.30 -21.93
N TYR A 51 -20.62 5.13 -22.13
CA TYR A 51 -19.67 6.25 -22.25
C TYR A 51 -19.65 6.87 -23.66
N PHE A 52 -20.26 6.21 -24.64
CA PHE A 52 -20.09 6.56 -26.05
C PHE A 52 -21.43 6.87 -26.72
N ASP A 53 -21.37 7.74 -27.74
CA ASP A 53 -22.50 8.06 -28.60
C ASP A 53 -23.03 6.79 -29.29
N THR A 54 -24.36 6.70 -29.44
CA THR A 54 -25.05 5.52 -29.99
C THR A 54 -24.60 5.18 -31.40
N LYS A 55 -24.14 6.17 -32.19
CA LYS A 55 -23.61 5.95 -33.55
C LYS A 55 -22.38 5.04 -33.58
N TYR A 56 -21.69 4.86 -32.45
CA TYR A 56 -20.51 4.00 -32.34
C TYR A 56 -20.78 2.65 -31.67
N HIS A 57 -22.00 2.40 -31.20
CA HIS A 57 -22.30 1.20 -30.41
C HIS A 57 -22.12 -0.10 -31.19
N GLU A 58 -22.38 -0.12 -32.50
CA GLU A 58 -22.18 -1.30 -33.34
C GLU A 58 -20.70 -1.71 -33.41
N ILE A 59 -19.82 -0.74 -33.66
CA ILE A 59 -18.38 -0.95 -33.76
C ILE A 59 -17.80 -1.29 -32.39
N LEU A 60 -18.07 -0.43 -31.39
CA LEU A 60 -17.50 -0.59 -30.04
C LEU A 60 -18.08 -1.80 -29.30
N GLY A 61 -19.34 -2.18 -29.55
CA GLY A 61 -19.95 -3.34 -28.92
C GLY A 61 -19.24 -4.64 -29.30
N SER A 62 -18.86 -4.75 -30.59
CA SER A 62 -18.09 -5.88 -31.09
C SER A 62 -16.67 -5.90 -30.51
N GLU A 63 -15.99 -4.76 -30.49
CA GLU A 63 -14.63 -4.61 -29.93
C GLU A 63 -14.58 -4.89 -28.42
N PHE A 64 -15.55 -4.38 -27.66
CA PHE A 64 -15.60 -4.61 -26.22
C PHE A 64 -15.96 -6.04 -25.87
N LEU A 65 -16.73 -6.74 -26.71
CA LEU A 65 -16.96 -8.17 -26.53
C LEU A 65 -15.69 -8.99 -26.78
N GLU A 66 -14.89 -8.61 -27.77
CA GLU A 66 -13.57 -9.20 -28.02
C GLU A 66 -12.65 -8.98 -26.81
N GLU A 67 -12.53 -7.75 -26.30
CA GLU A 67 -11.74 -7.47 -25.09
C GLU A 67 -12.23 -8.29 -23.88
N LEU A 68 -13.54 -8.39 -23.67
CA LEU A 68 -14.11 -9.16 -22.57
C LEU A 68 -13.76 -10.65 -22.69
N ASN A 69 -13.78 -11.23 -23.89
CA ASN A 69 -13.45 -12.64 -24.10
C ASN A 69 -11.94 -12.91 -23.99
N ASP A 70 -11.11 -12.00 -24.48
CA ASP A 70 -9.67 -12.18 -24.54
C ASP A 70 -9.01 -11.91 -23.19
N TYR A 71 -9.43 -10.85 -22.51
CA TYR A 71 -8.79 -10.37 -21.28
C TYR A 71 -9.63 -10.60 -20.02
N GLY A 72 -10.92 -10.95 -20.18
CA GLY A 72 -11.88 -11.04 -19.07
C GLY A 72 -12.33 -9.67 -18.56
N ARG A 73 -11.96 -8.58 -19.25
CA ARG A 73 -12.21 -7.17 -18.89
C ARG A 73 -12.33 -6.31 -20.14
N ILE A 74 -13.05 -5.20 -20.02
CA ILE A 74 -13.20 -4.18 -21.07
C ILE A 74 -12.36 -2.97 -20.66
N TYR A 75 -11.14 -2.87 -21.17
CA TYR A 75 -10.20 -1.78 -20.88
C TYR A 75 -10.40 -0.58 -21.80
N MET A 76 -11.03 -0.78 -22.95
CA MET A 76 -11.25 0.21 -24.00
C MET A 76 -9.92 0.71 -24.57
N TYR A 77 -9.04 -0.21 -24.98
CA TYR A 77 -7.65 0.09 -25.38
C TYR A 77 -7.54 1.13 -26.48
N ARG A 78 -8.52 1.17 -27.40
CA ARG A 78 -8.66 2.20 -28.44
C ARG A 78 -8.53 3.63 -27.90
N PHE A 79 -9.02 3.88 -26.69
CA PHE A 79 -9.08 5.21 -26.09
C PHE A 79 -7.89 5.56 -25.20
N ARG A 80 -6.91 4.67 -25.05
CA ARG A 80 -5.65 5.03 -24.37
C ARG A 80 -5.03 6.26 -25.04
N PRO A 81 -4.53 7.27 -24.32
CA PRO A 81 -3.90 8.43 -24.95
C PRO A 81 -2.61 8.10 -25.73
N ASP A 82 -2.25 8.95 -26.67
CA ASP A 82 -0.97 8.85 -27.43
C ASP A 82 0.18 9.64 -26.78
N TYR A 83 -0.13 10.57 -25.86
CA TYR A 83 0.91 11.28 -25.12
C TYR A 83 1.56 10.37 -24.07
N ALA A 84 2.84 10.61 -23.81
CA ALA A 84 3.53 9.94 -22.71
C ALA A 84 2.87 10.30 -21.36
N ILE A 85 2.55 9.26 -20.58
CA ILE A 85 1.95 9.36 -19.25
C ILE A 85 3.07 9.36 -18.22
N TYR A 86 3.27 10.50 -17.55
CA TYR A 86 4.18 10.67 -16.43
C TYR A 86 3.79 11.93 -15.64
N ALA A 87 4.27 12.06 -14.41
CA ALA A 87 4.10 13.27 -13.61
C ALA A 87 4.92 14.43 -14.18
N ARG A 88 4.26 15.36 -14.87
CA ARG A 88 4.87 16.59 -15.41
C ARG A 88 4.96 17.67 -14.32
N PRO A 89 5.76 18.73 -14.51
CA PRO A 89 5.61 19.94 -13.70
C PRO A 89 4.15 20.43 -13.71
N ILE A 90 3.64 20.89 -12.57
CA ILE A 90 2.23 21.27 -12.40
C ILE A 90 1.76 22.35 -13.39
N SER A 91 2.68 23.21 -13.83
CA SER A 91 2.45 24.27 -14.82
C SER A 91 2.08 23.75 -16.21
N ASP A 92 2.44 22.50 -16.54
CA ASP A 92 2.12 21.88 -17.84
C ASP A 92 0.64 21.48 -17.93
N TYR A 93 0.01 21.20 -16.79
CA TYR A 93 -1.38 20.74 -16.74
C TYR A 93 -2.37 21.90 -16.96
N PRO A 94 -3.38 21.71 -17.83
CA PRO A 94 -4.38 22.74 -18.07
C PRO A 94 -5.39 22.82 -16.91
N GLY A 95 -5.94 24.00 -16.64
CA GLY A 95 -7.15 24.12 -15.82
C GLY A 95 -7.18 25.31 -14.89
N ASN A 96 -8.31 25.46 -14.20
CA ASN A 96 -8.66 26.64 -13.42
C ASN A 96 -8.37 26.49 -11.92
N CYS A 97 -8.14 25.25 -11.47
CA CYS A 97 -7.91 24.90 -10.07
C CYS A 97 -6.52 24.28 -9.90
N THR A 98 -5.65 24.87 -9.07
CA THR A 98 -4.29 24.34 -8.80
C THR A 98 -4.34 22.95 -8.20
N ALA A 99 -5.27 22.70 -7.28
CA ALA A 99 -5.47 21.39 -6.69
C ALA A 99 -5.87 20.32 -7.71
N ALA A 100 -6.71 20.67 -8.70
CA ALA A 100 -7.07 19.75 -9.77
C ALA A 100 -5.87 19.42 -10.69
N LYS A 101 -4.97 20.38 -10.92
CA LYS A 101 -3.71 20.14 -11.65
C LYS A 101 -2.80 19.16 -10.91
N ALA A 102 -2.67 19.33 -9.60
CA ALA A 102 -1.91 18.40 -8.77
C ALA A 102 -2.50 16.98 -8.80
N LEU A 103 -3.83 16.84 -8.78
CA LEU A 103 -4.50 15.54 -8.96
C LEU A 103 -4.19 14.89 -10.32
N MET A 104 -4.21 15.66 -11.41
CA MET A 104 -3.83 15.14 -12.73
C MET A 104 -2.37 14.66 -12.78
N LEU A 105 -1.45 15.39 -12.14
CA LEU A 105 -0.06 14.97 -11.96
C LEU A 105 0.01 13.63 -11.23
N MET A 106 -0.71 13.51 -10.12
CA MET A 106 -0.71 12.31 -9.29
C MET A 106 -1.33 11.10 -10.00
N ILE A 107 -2.43 11.29 -10.73
CA ILE A 107 -3.06 10.24 -11.55
C ILE A 107 -2.07 9.74 -12.62
N GLN A 108 -1.38 10.66 -13.32
CA GLN A 108 -0.38 10.27 -14.33
C GLN A 108 0.86 9.66 -13.71
N ASN A 109 1.22 9.99 -12.46
CA ASN A 109 2.27 9.28 -11.75
C ASN A 109 1.91 7.81 -11.53
N ASN A 110 0.70 7.54 -11.04
CA ASN A 110 0.21 6.18 -10.78
C ASN A 110 0.12 5.32 -12.05
N LEU A 111 -0.02 5.95 -13.23
CA LEU A 111 -0.08 5.29 -14.54
C LEU A 111 1.21 5.40 -15.35
N ASN A 112 2.25 6.00 -14.79
CA ASN A 112 3.55 6.10 -15.45
C ASN A 112 4.10 4.69 -15.70
N PRO A 113 4.53 4.32 -16.93
CA PRO A 113 5.11 3.00 -17.20
C PRO A 113 6.32 2.62 -16.35
N LEU A 114 7.02 3.60 -15.75
CA LEU A 114 8.11 3.34 -14.80
C LEU A 114 7.61 3.02 -13.38
N VAL A 115 6.36 3.37 -13.06
CA VAL A 115 5.75 3.27 -11.73
C VAL A 115 4.73 2.13 -11.69
N ALA A 116 3.85 2.04 -12.70
CA ALA A 116 2.73 1.11 -12.75
C ALA A 116 3.16 -0.30 -13.16
N GLN A 117 2.59 -1.31 -12.51
CA GLN A 117 2.83 -2.72 -12.80
C GLN A 117 2.27 -3.14 -14.18
N HIS A 118 1.05 -2.69 -14.51
CA HIS A 118 0.39 -2.94 -15.80
C HIS A 118 -0.24 -1.62 -16.31
N PRO A 119 0.57 -0.71 -16.88
CA PRO A 119 0.13 0.65 -17.20
C PRO A 119 -0.99 0.70 -18.24
N HIS A 120 -1.03 -0.25 -19.19
CA HIS A 120 -2.08 -0.30 -20.23
C HIS A 120 -3.43 -0.79 -19.69
N GLU A 121 -3.44 -1.57 -18.63
CA GLU A 121 -4.63 -2.04 -17.91
C GLU A 121 -4.97 -1.16 -16.71
N LEU A 122 -4.32 0.00 -16.60
CA LEU A 122 -4.53 1.00 -15.56
C LEU A 122 -4.26 0.48 -14.12
N ILE A 123 -3.42 -0.56 -13.99
CA ILE A 123 -3.07 -1.18 -12.70
C ILE A 123 -1.70 -0.68 -12.24
N THR A 124 -1.67 -0.08 -11.05
CA THR A 124 -0.43 0.45 -10.46
C THR A 124 0.35 -0.63 -9.73
N TYR A 125 -0.28 -1.43 -8.85
CA TYR A 125 0.41 -2.49 -8.09
C TYR A 125 -0.55 -3.52 -7.49
N GLY A 126 0.00 -4.55 -6.83
CA GLY A 126 -0.78 -5.59 -6.14
C GLY A 126 -1.45 -6.61 -7.09
N GLY A 127 -1.07 -6.61 -8.37
CA GLY A 127 -1.61 -7.47 -9.42
C GLY A 127 -2.93 -6.97 -10.02
N ASN A 128 -3.77 -6.26 -9.27
CA ASN A 128 -5.08 -5.77 -9.70
C ASN A 128 -5.48 -4.41 -9.09
N GLY A 129 -4.60 -3.75 -8.33
CA GLY A 129 -4.85 -2.42 -7.76
C GLY A 129 -4.88 -1.36 -8.87
N ALA A 130 -6.08 -0.98 -9.29
CA ALA A 130 -6.32 -0.13 -10.45
C ALA A 130 -6.58 1.33 -10.09
N VAL A 131 -6.20 2.22 -11.01
CA VAL A 131 -6.52 3.65 -10.98
C VAL A 131 -7.93 3.87 -11.52
N PHE A 132 -8.23 3.23 -12.66
CA PHE A 132 -9.54 3.25 -13.31
C PHE A 132 -9.84 1.86 -13.91
N GLN A 133 -11.10 1.58 -14.19
CA GLN A 133 -11.51 0.32 -14.82
C GLN A 133 -11.18 0.29 -16.31
N ASN A 134 -11.23 1.46 -16.96
CA ASN A 134 -11.03 1.59 -18.40
C ASN A 134 -10.56 3.00 -18.79
N TRP A 135 -10.10 3.14 -20.04
CA TRP A 135 -9.54 4.39 -20.55
C TRP A 135 -10.57 5.51 -20.74
N ALA A 136 -11.85 5.21 -20.92
CA ALA A 136 -12.89 6.24 -20.97
C ALA A 136 -13.03 6.99 -19.64
N GLN A 137 -12.96 6.26 -18.53
CA GLN A 137 -12.96 6.85 -17.19
C GLN A 137 -11.76 7.78 -16.98
N TYR A 138 -10.55 7.34 -17.37
CA TYR A 138 -9.36 8.19 -17.34
C TYR A 138 -9.60 9.50 -18.13
N LEU A 139 -10.03 9.40 -19.40
CA LEU A 139 -10.23 10.57 -20.25
C LEU A 139 -11.24 11.56 -19.66
N LEU A 140 -12.37 11.06 -19.17
CA LEU A 140 -13.40 11.90 -18.54
C LEU A 140 -12.91 12.54 -17.25
N THR A 141 -12.20 11.81 -16.39
CA THR A 141 -11.61 12.37 -15.16
C THR A 141 -10.63 13.49 -15.48
N MET A 142 -9.72 13.29 -16.44
CA MET A 142 -8.77 14.34 -16.86
C MET A 142 -9.50 15.56 -17.42
N LYS A 143 -10.56 15.36 -18.22
CA LYS A 143 -11.43 16.46 -18.70
C LYS A 143 -12.06 17.22 -17.54
N TYR A 144 -12.72 16.53 -16.60
CA TYR A 144 -13.38 17.16 -15.46
C TYR A 144 -12.40 17.94 -14.58
N LEU A 145 -11.23 17.36 -14.27
CA LEU A 145 -10.18 18.05 -13.49
C LEU A 145 -9.64 19.30 -14.23
N SER A 146 -9.56 19.25 -15.56
CA SER A 146 -9.05 20.39 -16.35
C SER A 146 -10.03 21.57 -16.47
N GLN A 147 -11.31 21.38 -16.15
CA GLN A 147 -12.34 22.43 -16.27
C GLN A 147 -12.89 22.89 -14.92
N MET A 148 -12.80 22.06 -13.88
CA MET A 148 -13.40 22.35 -12.59
C MET A 148 -12.86 23.63 -11.95
N THR A 149 -13.69 24.25 -11.13
CA THR A 149 -13.31 25.39 -10.29
C THR A 149 -13.02 24.94 -8.85
N ASP A 150 -12.57 25.88 -8.01
CA ASP A 150 -12.40 25.65 -6.57
C ASP A 150 -13.73 25.49 -5.81
N GLU A 151 -14.87 25.66 -6.47
CA GLU A 151 -16.22 25.55 -5.88
C GLU A 151 -16.96 24.32 -6.40
N GLN A 152 -16.20 23.34 -6.87
CA GLN A 152 -16.72 22.06 -7.33
C GLN A 152 -15.96 20.90 -6.69
N THR A 153 -16.65 19.77 -6.62
CA THR A 153 -16.11 18.47 -6.21
C THR A 153 -16.44 17.45 -7.30
N LEU A 154 -15.42 16.75 -7.80
CA LEU A 154 -15.58 15.59 -8.65
C LEU A 154 -15.88 14.36 -7.80
N VAL A 155 -17.02 13.71 -8.05
CA VAL A 155 -17.42 12.47 -7.38
C VAL A 155 -16.98 11.28 -8.20
N MET A 156 -16.17 10.40 -7.60
CA MET A 156 -15.62 9.20 -8.24
C MET A 156 -16.23 7.94 -7.63
N TYR A 157 -16.92 7.13 -8.46
CA TYR A 157 -17.51 5.84 -8.08
C TYR A 157 -16.71 4.69 -8.68
N SER A 158 -15.80 4.13 -7.88
CA SER A 158 -14.93 3.02 -8.26
C SER A 158 -14.25 3.24 -9.61
N GLY A 159 -13.65 4.41 -9.81
CA GLY A 159 -13.03 4.81 -11.08
C GLY A 159 -13.99 5.56 -12.03
N HIS A 160 -15.31 5.37 -11.96
CA HIS A 160 -16.24 6.15 -12.79
C HIS A 160 -16.34 7.61 -12.31
N PRO A 161 -16.00 8.61 -13.14
CA PRO A 161 -16.23 10.00 -12.80
C PRO A 161 -17.71 10.35 -12.99
N MET A 162 -18.48 10.37 -11.89
CA MET A 162 -19.90 10.67 -11.93
C MET A 162 -20.17 12.10 -12.43
N GLY A 163 -19.32 13.05 -12.01
CA GLY A 163 -19.39 14.42 -12.50
C GLY A 163 -18.92 15.44 -11.47
N LEU A 164 -18.96 16.71 -11.87
CA LEU A 164 -18.66 17.86 -11.04
C LEU A 164 -19.92 18.37 -10.36
N PHE A 165 -19.93 18.39 -9.03
CA PHE A 165 -21.02 18.89 -8.20
C PHE A 165 -20.58 20.19 -7.52
N PRO A 166 -21.47 21.19 -7.38
CA PRO A 166 -21.15 22.39 -6.61
C PRO A 166 -20.75 22.07 -5.17
N SER A 167 -19.74 22.76 -4.64
CA SER A 167 -19.24 22.63 -3.28
C SER A 167 -18.59 23.94 -2.80
N SER A 168 -17.80 23.91 -1.72
CA SER A 168 -17.13 25.08 -1.17
C SER A 168 -15.63 25.02 -1.42
N LYS A 169 -14.95 26.18 -1.37
CA LYS A 169 -13.48 26.25 -1.52
C LYS A 169 -12.71 25.33 -0.56
N ASN A 170 -13.26 25.11 0.64
CA ASN A 170 -12.66 24.25 1.65
C ASN A 170 -13.04 22.76 1.53
N ALA A 171 -14.00 22.43 0.67
CA ALA A 171 -14.35 21.04 0.39
C ALA A 171 -13.25 20.35 -0.43
N PRO A 172 -13.21 19.01 -0.46
CA PRO A 172 -12.30 18.29 -1.32
C PRO A 172 -12.65 18.53 -2.79
N ARG A 173 -11.66 18.71 -3.64
CA ARG A 173 -11.83 18.76 -5.11
C ARG A 173 -12.24 17.42 -5.68
N VAL A 174 -11.88 16.32 -5.03
CA VAL A 174 -12.29 14.96 -5.44
C VAL A 174 -12.68 14.13 -4.21
N VAL A 175 -13.76 13.37 -4.32
CA VAL A 175 -14.14 12.33 -3.35
C VAL A 175 -14.14 10.99 -4.07
N VAL A 176 -13.38 10.03 -3.55
CA VAL A 176 -13.18 8.72 -4.18
C VAL A 176 -13.73 7.59 -3.32
N THR A 177 -14.58 6.75 -3.92
CA THR A 177 -14.88 5.42 -3.40
C THR A 177 -14.30 4.37 -4.34
N ASN A 178 -13.70 3.31 -3.83
CA ASN A 178 -13.28 2.16 -4.65
C ASN A 178 -13.71 0.85 -3.98
N GLY A 179 -14.50 0.05 -4.68
CA GLY A 179 -14.84 -1.28 -4.21
C GLY A 179 -15.88 -1.34 -3.09
N MET A 180 -16.57 -0.23 -2.80
CA MET A 180 -17.61 -0.20 -1.78
C MET A 180 -18.77 -1.12 -2.19
N MET A 181 -19.05 -2.12 -1.36
CA MET A 181 -20.09 -3.12 -1.57
C MET A 181 -21.01 -3.18 -0.36
N ILE A 182 -22.24 -3.64 -0.56
CA ILE A 182 -23.07 -4.12 0.54
C ILE A 182 -22.36 -5.35 1.14
N PRO A 183 -22.14 -5.42 2.48
CA PRO A 183 -21.24 -6.42 3.08
C PRO A 183 -21.47 -7.87 2.65
N ASN A 184 -22.74 -8.30 2.57
CA ASN A 184 -23.10 -9.68 2.17
C ASN A 184 -22.76 -10.04 0.70
N TYR A 185 -22.37 -9.05 -0.10
CA TYR A 185 -22.02 -9.17 -1.52
C TYR A 185 -20.58 -8.72 -1.79
N SER A 186 -19.71 -8.84 -0.79
CA SER A 186 -18.30 -8.43 -0.86
C SER A 186 -17.33 -9.62 -0.84
N LYS A 187 -17.71 -10.78 -1.39
CA LYS A 187 -16.79 -11.91 -1.53
C LYS A 187 -15.86 -11.71 -2.73
N GLN A 188 -14.77 -12.48 -2.79
CA GLN A 188 -13.80 -12.38 -3.89
C GLN A 188 -14.43 -12.66 -5.27
N ASP A 189 -15.32 -13.66 -5.38
CA ASP A 189 -16.01 -13.93 -6.65
C ASP A 189 -17.02 -12.83 -7.01
N ASP A 190 -17.61 -12.15 -6.03
CA ASP A 190 -18.46 -10.98 -6.29
C ASP A 190 -17.61 -9.87 -6.92
N TRP A 191 -16.41 -9.61 -6.39
CA TRP A 191 -15.48 -8.64 -6.97
C TRP A 191 -15.13 -8.98 -8.43
N GLU A 192 -14.74 -10.23 -8.72
CA GLU A 192 -14.36 -10.63 -10.08
C GLU A 192 -15.48 -10.29 -11.07
N LYS A 193 -16.71 -10.68 -10.73
CA LYS A 193 -17.92 -10.49 -11.52
C LYS A 193 -18.29 -9.01 -11.67
N PHE A 194 -18.40 -8.25 -10.58
CA PHE A 194 -18.83 -6.85 -10.63
C PHE A 194 -17.79 -5.94 -11.28
N ASN A 195 -16.51 -6.28 -11.19
CA ASN A 195 -15.44 -5.59 -11.91
C ASN A 195 -15.52 -5.86 -13.42
N ALA A 196 -15.73 -7.12 -13.84
CA ALA A 196 -15.93 -7.46 -15.25
C ALA A 196 -17.15 -6.75 -15.87
N MET A 197 -18.22 -6.55 -15.10
CA MET A 197 -19.40 -5.80 -15.52
C MET A 197 -19.22 -4.27 -15.56
N GLY A 198 -18.07 -3.74 -15.13
CA GLY A 198 -17.80 -2.31 -15.19
C GLY A 198 -18.45 -1.47 -14.07
N VAL A 199 -18.82 -2.09 -12.94
CA VAL A 199 -19.56 -1.40 -11.85
C VAL A 199 -18.76 -1.22 -10.57
N THR A 200 -17.58 -1.83 -10.46
CA THR A 200 -16.68 -1.65 -9.31
C THR A 200 -15.22 -1.90 -9.68
N GLN A 201 -14.28 -1.52 -8.83
CA GLN A 201 -12.86 -1.79 -9.01
C GLN A 201 -12.15 -2.00 -7.68
N TYR A 202 -11.00 -2.67 -7.74
CA TYR A 202 -10.11 -2.76 -6.59
C TYR A 202 -9.06 -1.65 -6.65
N GLY A 203 -9.18 -0.68 -5.74
CA GLY A 203 -8.27 0.48 -5.68
C GLY A 203 -7.00 0.26 -4.84
N GLN A 204 -6.84 -0.94 -4.25
CA GLN A 204 -5.81 -1.20 -3.23
C GLN A 204 -5.86 -0.11 -2.14
N MET A 205 -4.74 0.52 -1.81
CA MET A 205 -4.60 1.67 -0.93
C MET A 205 -4.32 2.90 -1.79
N THR A 206 -3.15 2.97 -2.41
CA THR A 206 -2.71 4.20 -3.10
C THR A 206 -2.87 4.19 -4.62
N ALA A 207 -3.31 3.07 -5.20
CA ALA A 207 -3.56 2.96 -6.64
C ALA A 207 -4.81 3.78 -7.03
N GLY A 208 -5.95 3.47 -6.43
CA GLY A 208 -7.22 4.13 -6.70
C GLY A 208 -7.39 5.50 -6.01
N SER A 209 -6.50 5.87 -5.10
CA SER A 209 -6.51 7.17 -4.41
C SER A 209 -5.46 8.15 -4.94
N TYR A 210 -4.73 7.76 -5.99
CA TYR A 210 -3.78 8.61 -6.71
C TYR A 210 -2.63 9.10 -5.80
N MET A 211 -2.09 8.22 -4.95
CA MET A 211 -1.03 8.61 -4.00
C MET A 211 0.14 7.62 -3.94
N TYR A 212 0.35 6.85 -5.02
CA TYR A 212 1.46 5.91 -5.12
C TYR A 212 2.72 6.65 -5.60
N ILE A 213 3.86 6.38 -4.97
CA ILE A 213 5.13 7.11 -5.19
C ILE A 213 6.29 6.16 -5.53
N GLY A 214 5.94 5.01 -6.11
CA GLY A 214 6.90 3.94 -6.37
C GLY A 214 7.26 3.16 -5.10
N PRO A 215 8.31 2.35 -5.17
CA PRO A 215 8.56 1.32 -4.16
C PRO A 215 9.27 1.84 -2.90
N GLN A 216 9.69 3.12 -2.87
CA GLN A 216 10.31 3.74 -1.70
C GLN A 216 9.41 3.70 -0.44
N GLY A 217 8.08 3.73 -0.62
CA GLY A 217 7.12 3.59 0.47
C GLY A 217 7.28 2.27 1.22
N ILE A 218 7.48 1.19 0.48
CA ILE A 218 7.65 -0.15 1.05
C ILE A 218 9.07 -0.31 1.61
N VAL A 219 10.10 0.18 0.92
CA VAL A 219 11.49 0.12 1.44
C VAL A 219 11.58 0.80 2.81
N HIS A 220 10.93 1.96 2.99
CA HIS A 220 10.86 2.63 4.29
C HIS A 220 10.14 1.78 5.33
N GLY A 221 8.89 1.38 5.06
CA GLY A 221 8.07 0.60 5.99
C GLY A 221 8.76 -0.69 6.44
N THR A 222 9.39 -1.41 5.50
CA THR A 222 10.16 -2.62 5.79
C THR A 222 11.43 -2.34 6.57
N THR A 223 12.14 -1.24 6.29
CA THR A 223 13.30 -0.85 7.10
C THR A 223 12.89 -0.64 8.56
N ILE A 224 11.79 0.10 8.79
CA ILE A 224 11.26 0.34 10.13
C ILE A 224 10.81 -0.98 10.79
N THR A 225 10.18 -1.88 10.05
CA THR A 225 9.77 -3.19 10.60
C THR A 225 10.97 -4.01 11.04
N VAL A 226 11.99 -4.14 10.18
CA VAL A 226 13.17 -4.96 10.46
C VAL A 226 14.00 -4.38 11.62
N LEU A 227 14.18 -3.05 11.67
CA LEU A 227 14.85 -2.38 12.80
C LEU A 227 14.14 -2.66 14.13
N ASN A 228 12.81 -2.57 14.15
CA ASN A 228 12.04 -2.82 15.37
C ASN A 228 11.96 -4.31 15.73
N ALA A 229 11.88 -5.22 14.75
CA ALA A 229 12.00 -6.65 14.97
C ALA A 229 13.37 -6.99 15.59
N GLY A 230 14.44 -6.38 15.08
CA GLY A 230 15.79 -6.49 15.63
C GLY A 230 15.85 -6.08 17.10
N ARG A 231 15.23 -4.95 17.46
CA ARG A 231 15.15 -4.47 18.84
C ARG A 231 14.40 -5.42 19.78
N LYS A 232 13.34 -6.08 19.30
CA LYS A 232 12.60 -7.08 20.10
C LYS A 232 13.42 -8.30 20.46
N ILE A 233 14.32 -8.73 19.58
CA ILE A 233 15.17 -9.89 19.80
C ILE A 233 16.54 -9.55 20.40
N ALA A 234 16.86 -8.26 20.54
CA ALA A 234 18.13 -7.82 21.10
C ALA A 234 18.19 -8.11 22.61
N LYS A 235 19.24 -8.80 23.07
CA LYS A 235 19.40 -9.18 24.49
C LYS A 235 20.19 -8.15 25.29
N HIS A 236 21.11 -7.43 24.65
CA HIS A 236 22.06 -6.51 25.28
C HIS A 236 22.26 -5.23 24.45
N GLY A 237 21.23 -4.81 23.72
CA GLY A 237 21.28 -3.60 22.87
C GLY A 237 22.13 -3.78 21.61
N GLU A 238 22.40 -5.03 21.20
CA GLU A 238 23.08 -5.29 19.93
C GLU A 238 22.25 -4.83 18.73
N ASP A 239 22.94 -4.46 17.65
CA ASP A 239 22.33 -4.13 16.37
C ASP A 239 22.06 -5.40 15.54
N LEU A 240 21.70 -5.20 14.27
CA LEU A 240 21.41 -6.27 13.33
C LEU A 240 22.67 -6.85 12.64
N SER A 241 23.86 -6.35 12.97
CA SER A 241 25.11 -6.75 12.30
C SER A 241 25.39 -8.24 12.51
N GLY A 242 25.42 -9.01 11.42
CA GLY A 242 25.61 -10.47 11.43
C GLY A 242 24.35 -11.29 11.77
N LYS A 243 23.21 -10.64 12.03
CA LYS A 243 21.91 -11.31 12.15
C LYS A 243 21.36 -11.62 10.75
N LEU A 244 20.63 -12.74 10.64
CA LEU A 244 20.06 -13.22 9.39
C LEU A 244 18.55 -12.98 9.35
N PHE A 245 18.09 -12.28 8.31
CA PHE A 245 16.69 -12.10 7.96
C PHE A 245 16.33 -12.96 6.74
N VAL A 246 15.39 -13.90 6.89
CA VAL A 246 14.90 -14.76 5.80
C VAL A 246 13.47 -14.38 5.43
N THR A 247 13.22 -14.17 4.14
CA THR A 247 11.91 -13.81 3.60
C THR A 247 11.70 -14.32 2.17
N SER A 248 10.57 -14.00 1.55
CA SER A 248 10.16 -14.44 0.21
C SER A 248 9.57 -13.31 -0.64
N GLY A 249 9.66 -13.52 -1.96
CA GLY A 249 9.07 -12.67 -2.98
C GLY A 249 9.95 -11.47 -3.38
N LEU A 250 10.08 -11.25 -4.68
CA LEU A 250 10.75 -10.10 -5.29
C LEU A 250 9.83 -9.32 -6.25
N GLY A 251 8.52 -9.45 -6.05
CA GLY A 251 7.48 -8.74 -6.78
C GLY A 251 7.49 -7.23 -6.54
N GLY A 252 6.40 -6.54 -6.90
CA GLY A 252 6.32 -5.07 -6.84
C GLY A 252 6.64 -4.48 -5.46
N MET A 253 6.03 -5.04 -4.41
CA MET A 253 6.26 -4.61 -3.01
C MET A 253 7.36 -5.45 -2.34
N SER A 254 7.35 -6.77 -2.50
CA SER A 254 8.29 -7.68 -1.80
C SER A 254 9.73 -7.57 -2.27
N GLY A 255 9.95 -7.04 -3.49
CA GLY A 255 11.29 -6.67 -3.97
C GLY A 255 12.00 -5.61 -3.12
N ALA A 256 11.30 -4.86 -2.27
CA ALA A 256 11.89 -3.88 -1.38
C ALA A 256 12.61 -4.49 -0.16
N GLN A 257 12.28 -5.73 0.23
CA GLN A 257 12.78 -6.34 1.46
C GLN A 257 14.32 -6.49 1.50
N PRO A 258 14.99 -6.94 0.42
CA PRO A 258 16.45 -6.97 0.33
C PRO A 258 17.11 -5.62 0.62
N LYS A 259 16.57 -4.57 0.01
CA LYS A 259 17.07 -3.20 0.19
C LYS A 259 16.82 -2.69 1.60
N ALA A 260 15.66 -2.99 2.17
CA ALA A 260 15.32 -2.64 3.54
C ALA A 260 16.23 -3.34 4.57
N GLY A 261 16.53 -4.63 4.37
CA GLY A 261 17.49 -5.36 5.21
C GLY A 261 18.91 -4.79 5.12
N THR A 262 19.33 -4.37 3.91
CA THR A 262 20.59 -3.65 3.71
C THR A 262 20.64 -2.34 4.49
N ILE A 263 19.57 -1.54 4.44
CA ILE A 263 19.49 -0.27 5.19
C ILE A 263 19.43 -0.51 6.71
N ALA A 264 18.75 -1.57 7.13
CA ALA A 264 18.67 -1.97 8.54
C ALA A 264 19.98 -2.58 9.06
N GLY A 265 20.87 -3.05 8.18
CA GLY A 265 22.20 -3.56 8.52
C GLY A 265 22.26 -5.07 8.82
N CYS A 266 21.40 -5.88 8.22
CA CYS A 266 21.43 -7.34 8.37
C CYS A 266 21.86 -8.09 7.10
N VAL A 267 22.18 -9.37 7.26
CA VAL A 267 22.25 -10.32 6.14
C VAL A 267 20.82 -10.68 5.77
N THR A 268 20.44 -10.50 4.50
CA THR A 268 19.09 -10.82 4.02
C THR A 268 19.13 -11.96 3.02
N VAL A 269 18.28 -12.97 3.20
CA VAL A 269 18.03 -14.02 2.21
C VAL A 269 16.59 -13.90 1.75
N VAL A 270 16.38 -13.84 0.44
CA VAL A 270 15.07 -13.75 -0.19
C VAL A 270 14.91 -14.85 -1.24
N ALA A 271 13.87 -15.68 -1.13
CA ALA A 271 13.56 -16.64 -2.17
C ALA A 271 12.52 -16.09 -3.16
N GLU A 272 12.75 -16.28 -4.46
CA GLU A 272 11.82 -15.94 -5.53
C GLU A 272 11.92 -16.98 -6.64
N ILE A 273 10.78 -17.54 -7.04
CA ILE A 273 10.72 -18.59 -8.06
C ILE A 273 10.69 -18.01 -9.48
N ASN A 274 10.27 -16.74 -9.64
CA ASN A 274 10.19 -16.08 -10.93
C ASN A 274 11.54 -15.44 -11.32
N PRO A 275 12.27 -15.98 -12.31
CA PRO A 275 13.58 -15.45 -12.71
C PRO A 275 13.51 -14.00 -13.21
N LYS A 276 12.37 -13.58 -13.80
CA LYS A 276 12.19 -12.19 -14.24
C LYS A 276 12.22 -11.23 -13.06
N ALA A 277 11.61 -11.59 -11.94
CA ALA A 277 11.59 -10.77 -10.73
C ALA A 277 12.98 -10.68 -10.09
N VAL A 278 13.68 -11.81 -9.97
CA VAL A 278 15.09 -11.86 -9.49
C VAL A 278 15.99 -10.94 -10.32
N ASN A 279 15.99 -11.12 -11.65
CA ASN A 279 16.82 -10.33 -12.56
C ASN A 279 16.49 -8.84 -12.51
N THR A 280 15.20 -8.50 -12.35
CA THR A 280 14.78 -7.10 -12.20
C THR A 280 15.40 -6.48 -10.95
N ARG A 281 15.34 -7.16 -9.79
CA ARG A 281 15.89 -6.61 -8.53
C ARG A 281 17.41 -6.60 -8.49
N LEU A 282 18.06 -7.56 -9.12
CA LEU A 282 19.51 -7.53 -9.33
C LEU A 282 19.91 -6.31 -10.18
N SER A 283 19.24 -6.06 -11.30
CA SER A 283 19.54 -4.91 -12.18
C SER A 283 19.33 -3.55 -11.50
N GLN A 284 18.51 -3.50 -10.46
CA GLN A 284 18.25 -2.32 -9.64
C GLN A 284 19.25 -2.14 -8.50
N ALA A 285 20.19 -3.07 -8.30
CA ALA A 285 21.06 -3.14 -7.13
C ALA A 285 20.28 -3.15 -5.81
N TRP A 286 19.13 -3.85 -5.82
CA TRP A 286 18.33 -4.12 -4.62
C TRP A 286 18.66 -5.48 -4.02
N VAL A 287 19.13 -6.40 -4.87
CA VAL A 287 19.75 -7.68 -4.52
C VAL A 287 21.23 -7.57 -4.91
N ASP A 288 22.14 -8.05 -4.06
CA ASP A 288 23.58 -8.01 -4.32
C ASP A 288 24.06 -9.28 -5.04
N GLU A 289 23.60 -10.46 -4.61
CA GLU A 289 24.04 -11.76 -5.12
C GLU A 289 22.85 -12.70 -5.37
N VAL A 290 22.94 -13.56 -6.39
CA VAL A 290 21.88 -14.53 -6.77
C VAL A 290 22.45 -15.94 -6.76
N PHE A 291 21.68 -16.88 -6.22
CA PHE A 291 22.03 -18.30 -6.11
C PHE A 291 20.90 -19.17 -6.67
N ASP A 292 21.26 -20.24 -7.35
CA ASP A 292 20.38 -21.34 -7.78
C ASP A 292 20.74 -22.68 -7.10
N ASP A 293 21.86 -22.73 -6.39
CA ASP A 293 22.31 -23.86 -5.57
C ASP A 293 22.23 -23.53 -4.06
N LEU A 294 21.46 -24.35 -3.34
CA LEU A 294 21.23 -24.18 -1.91
C LEU A 294 22.47 -24.45 -1.03
N ASP A 295 23.36 -25.38 -1.42
CA ASP A 295 24.59 -25.66 -0.67
C ASP A 295 25.56 -24.48 -0.77
N VAL A 296 25.64 -23.86 -1.95
CA VAL A 296 26.42 -22.64 -2.16
C VAL A 296 25.84 -21.49 -1.34
N LEU A 297 24.50 -21.30 -1.36
CA LEU A 297 23.82 -20.28 -0.57
C LEU A 297 24.09 -20.45 0.94
N VAL A 298 23.99 -21.68 1.46
CA VAL A 298 24.24 -21.98 2.89
C VAL A 298 25.67 -21.57 3.28
N ASN A 299 26.66 -21.91 2.46
CA ASN A 299 28.05 -21.54 2.73
C ASN A 299 28.28 -20.03 2.68
N ARG A 300 27.62 -19.34 1.73
CA ARG A 300 27.67 -17.87 1.62
C ARG A 300 27.05 -17.20 2.84
N VAL A 301 25.90 -17.67 3.30
CA VAL A 301 25.20 -17.15 4.49
C VAL A 301 26.05 -17.33 5.74
N LYS A 302 26.63 -18.52 5.95
CA LYS A 302 27.54 -18.79 7.08
C LYS A 302 28.71 -17.80 7.10
N THR A 303 29.27 -17.49 5.93
CA THR A 303 30.35 -16.50 5.78
C THR A 303 29.88 -15.08 6.07
N ALA A 304 28.75 -14.66 5.51
CA ALA A 304 28.18 -13.33 5.71
C ALA A 304 27.90 -13.06 7.20
N LYS A 305 27.27 -14.03 7.90
CA LYS A 305 27.00 -13.93 9.33
C LYS A 305 28.28 -13.80 10.15
N LYS A 306 29.29 -14.64 9.87
CA LYS A 306 30.59 -14.63 10.57
C LYS A 306 31.31 -13.30 10.42
N ASN A 307 31.30 -12.73 9.22
CA ASN A 307 31.98 -11.49 8.89
C ASN A 307 31.14 -10.24 9.21
N LYS A 308 29.90 -10.40 9.67
CA LYS A 308 28.93 -9.32 9.91
C LYS A 308 28.73 -8.43 8.68
N GLU A 309 28.65 -9.07 7.51
CA GLU A 309 28.41 -8.38 6.25
C GLU A 309 26.98 -7.83 6.20
N ILE A 310 26.81 -6.72 5.47
CA ILE A 310 25.51 -6.18 5.09
C ILE A 310 25.33 -6.56 3.63
N VAL A 311 24.59 -7.64 3.37
CA VAL A 311 24.45 -8.21 2.03
C VAL A 311 23.08 -8.81 1.85
N SER A 312 22.53 -8.66 0.64
CA SER A 312 21.28 -9.23 0.21
C SER A 312 21.47 -10.35 -0.83
N LEU A 313 21.02 -11.54 -0.47
CA LEU A 313 21.22 -12.78 -1.22
C LEU A 313 19.86 -13.29 -1.72
N ALA A 314 19.67 -13.38 -3.03
CA ALA A 314 18.47 -13.99 -3.60
C ALA A 314 18.69 -15.46 -3.95
N TYR A 315 17.70 -16.30 -3.66
CA TYR A 315 17.62 -17.67 -4.12
C TYR A 315 16.56 -17.79 -5.22
N LEU A 316 16.98 -18.22 -6.41
CA LEU A 316 16.08 -18.53 -7.53
C LEU A 316 15.46 -19.91 -7.31
N GLY A 317 14.34 -19.94 -6.59
CA GLY A 317 13.67 -21.17 -6.20
C GLY A 317 12.57 -20.92 -5.17
N ASN A 318 12.12 -21.99 -4.50
CA ASN A 318 11.00 -21.88 -3.57
C ASN A 318 11.47 -21.60 -2.14
N ILE A 319 10.78 -20.69 -1.44
CA ILE A 319 11.09 -20.35 -0.03
C ILE A 319 11.04 -21.56 0.91
N VAL A 320 10.18 -22.53 0.62
CA VAL A 320 10.06 -23.75 1.43
C VAL A 320 11.38 -24.53 1.44
N GLU A 321 12.09 -24.58 0.31
CA GLU A 321 13.37 -25.27 0.19
C GLU A 321 14.46 -24.59 1.03
N VAL A 322 14.46 -23.25 1.07
CA VAL A 322 15.40 -22.47 1.89
C VAL A 322 15.17 -22.76 3.38
N TRP A 323 13.91 -22.71 3.84
CA TRP A 323 13.59 -23.00 5.23
C TRP A 323 13.95 -24.44 5.63
N GLU A 324 13.59 -25.42 4.79
CA GLU A 324 13.91 -26.84 5.03
C GLU A 324 15.43 -27.09 5.02
N LYS A 325 16.17 -26.49 4.08
CA LYS A 325 17.63 -26.61 4.01
C LYS A 325 18.33 -25.95 5.19
N PHE A 326 17.92 -24.75 5.59
CA PHE A 326 18.53 -24.05 6.74
C PHE A 326 18.28 -24.81 8.05
N ASP A 327 17.14 -25.48 8.18
CA ASP A 327 16.85 -26.36 9.32
C ASP A 327 17.82 -27.55 9.37
N ALA A 328 18.02 -28.22 8.23
CA ALA A 328 18.89 -29.39 8.08
C ALA A 328 20.39 -29.05 8.29
N GLU A 329 20.84 -27.91 7.79
CA GLU A 329 22.23 -27.43 7.88
C GLU A 329 22.55 -26.66 9.16
N ALA A 330 21.60 -26.61 10.10
CA ALA A 330 21.68 -25.87 11.36
C ALA A 330 22.06 -24.39 11.18
N VAL A 331 21.56 -23.74 10.13
CA VAL A 331 21.69 -22.29 9.94
C VAL A 331 20.65 -21.60 10.82
N TYR A 332 21.11 -20.95 11.89
CA TYR A 332 20.21 -20.20 12.77
C TYR A 332 19.69 -18.95 12.06
N VAL A 333 18.37 -18.81 11.99
CA VAL A 333 17.67 -17.65 11.45
C VAL A 333 17.23 -16.76 12.61
N ASP A 334 17.65 -15.49 12.60
CA ASP A 334 17.32 -14.54 13.66
C ASP A 334 15.90 -13.99 13.45
N LEU A 335 15.61 -13.53 12.23
CA LEU A 335 14.33 -12.96 11.81
C LEU A 335 13.77 -13.73 10.61
N GLY A 336 12.49 -14.09 10.67
CA GLY A 336 11.78 -14.77 9.58
C GLY A 336 10.49 -14.04 9.20
N SER A 337 10.18 -13.97 7.91
CA SER A 337 8.88 -13.49 7.42
C SER A 337 8.53 -14.10 6.07
N ASP A 338 7.39 -13.69 5.51
CA ASP A 338 6.95 -14.05 4.16
C ASP A 338 6.21 -12.85 3.54
N GLN A 339 6.48 -12.57 2.25
CA GLN A 339 5.79 -11.53 1.50
C GLN A 339 5.40 -11.99 0.09
N THR A 340 5.08 -13.28 -0.03
CA THR A 340 4.36 -13.80 -1.21
C THR A 340 2.94 -13.19 -1.28
N SER A 341 2.24 -13.33 -2.41
CA SER A 341 0.95 -12.64 -2.62
C SER A 341 -0.25 -13.52 -2.24
N LEU A 342 -0.36 -13.87 -0.96
CA LEU A 342 -1.43 -14.74 -0.45
C LEU A 342 -2.79 -14.04 -0.28
N HIS A 343 -2.90 -12.75 -0.59
CA HIS A 343 -4.19 -12.10 -0.86
C HIS A 343 -4.87 -12.64 -2.14
N ASN A 344 -4.12 -13.33 -3.01
CA ASN A 344 -4.63 -14.00 -4.20
C ASN A 344 -3.83 -15.31 -4.51
N PRO A 345 -3.95 -16.33 -3.64
CA PRO A 345 -3.05 -17.49 -3.63
C PRO A 345 -3.20 -18.38 -4.88
N PHE A 346 -4.37 -18.37 -5.52
CA PHE A 346 -4.72 -19.32 -6.59
C PHE A 346 -4.63 -18.73 -8.01
N ALA A 347 -4.31 -17.44 -8.15
CA ALA A 347 -4.12 -16.79 -9.45
C ALA A 347 -2.73 -16.14 -9.54
N GLY A 348 -1.70 -16.94 -9.25
CA GLY A 348 -0.29 -16.58 -9.44
C GLY A 348 0.35 -15.82 -8.28
N GLY A 349 -0.33 -15.74 -7.13
CA GLY A 349 0.21 -15.09 -5.94
C GLY A 349 1.14 -15.97 -5.10
N TYR A 350 0.99 -17.29 -5.17
CA TYR A 350 1.82 -18.27 -4.45
C TYR A 350 2.09 -19.49 -5.34
N TYR A 351 3.33 -19.96 -5.35
CA TYR A 351 3.76 -21.05 -6.21
C TYR A 351 4.09 -22.28 -5.38
N PRO A 352 3.54 -23.45 -5.75
CA PRO A 352 3.82 -24.68 -5.03
C PRO A 352 5.27 -25.14 -5.24
N CYS A 353 5.85 -25.78 -4.22
CA CYS A 353 7.26 -26.17 -4.20
C CYS A 353 7.57 -27.46 -4.97
N ASP A 354 6.56 -28.22 -5.35
CA ASP A 354 6.67 -29.47 -6.11
C ASP A 354 6.49 -29.29 -7.62
N LEU A 355 6.24 -28.07 -8.08
CA LEU A 355 6.12 -27.73 -9.51
C LEU A 355 7.15 -26.67 -9.90
N SER A 356 7.61 -26.73 -11.15
CA SER A 356 8.38 -25.63 -11.74
C SER A 356 7.50 -24.38 -11.91
N PHE A 357 8.11 -23.20 -12.02
CA PHE A 357 7.38 -21.96 -12.30
C PHE A 357 6.53 -22.05 -13.58
N GLU A 358 7.07 -22.69 -14.63
CA GLU A 358 6.37 -22.84 -15.91
C GLU A 358 5.18 -23.79 -15.81
N ASP A 359 5.35 -24.94 -15.14
CA ASP A 359 4.28 -25.93 -15.01
C ASP A 359 3.20 -25.45 -14.06
N ALA A 360 3.56 -24.74 -12.98
CA ALA A 360 2.62 -24.04 -12.12
C ALA A 360 1.76 -23.03 -12.91
N ASN A 361 2.36 -22.25 -13.81
CA ASN A 361 1.62 -21.30 -14.65
C ASN A 361 0.67 -21.99 -15.63
N LYS A 362 1.08 -23.10 -16.25
CA LYS A 362 0.19 -23.90 -17.10
C LYS A 362 -0.99 -24.46 -16.29
N LEU A 363 -0.69 -25.14 -15.18
CA LEU A 363 -1.67 -25.81 -14.34
C LEU A 363 -2.70 -24.84 -13.74
N MET A 364 -2.26 -23.65 -13.32
CA MET A 364 -3.12 -22.59 -12.80
C MET A 364 -4.26 -22.24 -13.77
N SER A 365 -4.00 -22.30 -15.07
CA SER A 365 -5.00 -22.02 -16.11
C SER A 365 -5.78 -23.26 -16.55
N SER A 366 -5.10 -24.40 -16.72
CA SER A 366 -5.71 -25.61 -17.28
C SER A 366 -6.49 -26.42 -16.25
N ASN A 367 -6.05 -26.46 -14.99
CA ASN A 367 -6.73 -27.15 -13.90
C ASN A 367 -6.58 -26.38 -12.56
N PRO A 368 -7.34 -25.28 -12.36
CA PRO A 368 -7.23 -24.44 -11.17
C PRO A 368 -7.49 -25.18 -9.85
N LYS A 369 -8.32 -26.24 -9.88
CA LYS A 369 -8.62 -27.04 -8.69
C LYS A 369 -7.38 -27.81 -8.21
N GLU A 370 -6.69 -28.47 -9.13
CA GLU A 370 -5.46 -29.20 -8.83
C GLU A 370 -4.35 -28.24 -8.39
N PHE A 371 -4.18 -27.10 -9.08
CA PHE A 371 -3.24 -26.05 -8.66
C PHE A 371 -3.47 -25.61 -7.20
N LYS A 372 -4.73 -25.41 -6.81
CA LYS A 372 -5.09 -25.06 -5.43
C LYS A 372 -4.67 -26.14 -4.42
N GLU A 373 -4.80 -27.41 -4.75
CA GLU A 373 -4.40 -28.53 -3.89
C GLU A 373 -2.87 -28.51 -3.64
N HIS A 374 -2.07 -28.27 -4.69
CA HIS A 374 -0.61 -28.12 -4.58
C HIS A 374 -0.20 -26.90 -3.74
N VAL A 375 -0.88 -25.75 -3.92
CA VAL A 375 -0.65 -24.54 -3.12
C VAL A 375 -0.91 -24.82 -1.64
N GLN A 376 -2.03 -25.45 -1.30
CA GLN A 376 -2.37 -25.78 0.09
C GLN A 376 -1.38 -26.79 0.70
N ALA A 377 -0.92 -27.78 -0.06
CA ALA A 377 0.11 -28.71 0.40
C ALA A 377 1.43 -27.99 0.69
N THR A 378 1.83 -27.06 -0.16
CA THR A 378 3.03 -26.25 0.02
C THR A 378 2.92 -25.33 1.24
N LEU A 379 1.75 -24.70 1.49
CA LEU A 379 1.53 -23.88 2.70
C LEU A 379 1.71 -24.69 4.00
N ARG A 380 1.22 -25.93 4.03
CA ARG A 380 1.42 -26.83 5.18
C ARG A 380 2.91 -27.14 5.43
N ARG A 381 3.67 -27.41 4.35
CA ARG A 381 5.13 -27.62 4.44
C ARG A 381 5.88 -26.38 4.88
N HIS A 382 5.54 -25.22 4.32
CA HIS A 382 6.14 -23.94 4.65
C HIS A 382 6.02 -23.65 6.16
N VAL A 383 4.80 -23.75 6.70
CA VAL A 383 4.55 -23.57 8.14
C VAL A 383 5.27 -24.62 8.97
N ALA A 384 5.31 -25.89 8.54
CA ALA A 384 6.03 -26.93 9.27
C ALA A 384 7.53 -26.60 9.40
N ALA A 385 8.15 -26.06 8.35
CA ALA A 385 9.55 -25.63 8.41
C ALA A 385 9.75 -24.41 9.34
N ILE A 386 8.88 -23.39 9.25
CA ILE A 386 8.89 -22.23 10.17
C ILE A 386 8.72 -22.67 11.63
N ASN A 387 7.84 -23.65 11.89
CA ASN A 387 7.62 -24.21 13.22
C ASN A 387 8.91 -24.81 13.82
N LYS A 388 9.78 -25.43 13.01
CA LYS A 388 11.06 -25.96 13.47
C LYS A 388 12.08 -24.87 13.80
N HIS A 389 12.14 -23.81 12.99
CA HIS A 389 13.01 -22.65 13.23
C HIS A 389 12.60 -21.86 14.46
N THR A 390 11.31 -21.58 14.60
CA THR A 390 10.78 -20.87 15.77
C THR A 390 10.92 -21.68 17.06
N ALA A 391 10.84 -23.01 17.01
CA ALA A 391 11.18 -23.87 18.16
C ALA A 391 12.66 -23.75 18.60
N LYS A 392 13.55 -23.31 17.71
CA LYS A 392 14.98 -23.00 18.00
C LYS A 392 15.20 -21.54 18.40
N GLY A 393 14.16 -20.71 18.40
CA GLY A 393 14.22 -19.31 18.82
C GLY A 393 14.25 -18.28 17.68
N THR A 394 13.94 -18.65 16.43
CA THR A 394 13.70 -17.67 15.36
C THR A 394 12.47 -16.81 15.67
N TYR A 395 12.58 -15.49 15.51
CA TYR A 395 11.44 -14.60 15.58
C TYR A 395 10.78 -14.50 14.21
N PHE A 396 9.65 -15.17 14.04
CA PHE A 396 8.84 -15.14 12.82
C PHE A 396 7.65 -14.20 12.98
N PHE A 397 7.38 -13.39 11.95
CA PHE A 397 6.22 -12.51 11.89
C PHE A 397 5.56 -12.52 10.50
N ASP A 398 4.24 -12.47 10.47
CA ASP A 398 3.46 -12.34 9.23
C ASP A 398 3.52 -10.88 8.72
N TYR A 399 3.83 -10.70 7.43
CA TYR A 399 4.02 -9.36 6.84
C TYR A 399 2.72 -8.69 6.37
N GLY A 400 1.57 -9.20 6.80
CA GLY A 400 0.26 -8.69 6.43
C GLY A 400 -0.11 -8.98 4.97
N ASN A 401 0.31 -10.14 4.47
CA ASN A 401 0.05 -10.66 3.13
C ASN A 401 -1.00 -11.79 3.11
N ALA A 402 -1.69 -12.02 4.24
CA ALA A 402 -2.62 -13.12 4.48
C ALA A 402 -1.97 -14.52 4.58
N PHE A 403 -0.66 -14.62 4.88
CA PHE A 403 0.02 -15.90 5.02
C PHE A 403 -0.60 -16.79 6.11
N LEU A 404 -0.73 -16.30 7.34
CA LEU A 404 -1.32 -17.10 8.42
C LEU A 404 -2.78 -17.44 8.15
N LEU A 405 -3.54 -16.52 7.55
CA LEU A 405 -4.93 -16.72 7.18
C LEU A 405 -5.08 -17.85 6.15
N GLU A 406 -4.40 -17.78 5.02
CA GLU A 406 -4.46 -18.82 3.99
C GLU A 406 -3.85 -20.15 4.44
N ALA A 407 -2.78 -20.11 5.24
CA ALA A 407 -2.20 -21.30 5.83
C ALA A 407 -3.19 -21.99 6.79
N SER A 408 -3.95 -21.23 7.60
CA SER A 408 -5.01 -21.79 8.44
C SER A 408 -6.13 -22.44 7.61
N ARG A 409 -6.55 -21.78 6.52
CA ARG A 409 -7.54 -22.29 5.57
C ARG A 409 -7.06 -23.58 4.88
N ALA A 410 -5.75 -23.73 4.72
CA ALA A 410 -5.09 -24.94 4.19
C ALA A 410 -4.87 -26.06 5.25
N GLY A 411 -5.22 -25.83 6.52
CA GLY A 411 -5.03 -26.77 7.62
C GLY A 411 -3.60 -26.84 8.17
N ALA A 412 -2.80 -25.79 7.98
CA ALA A 412 -1.46 -25.72 8.55
C ALA A 412 -1.49 -25.44 10.06
N ALA A 413 -0.44 -25.87 10.78
CA ALA A 413 -0.32 -25.72 12.24
C ALA A 413 0.13 -24.29 12.64
N VAL A 414 -0.73 -23.30 12.35
CA VAL A 414 -0.53 -21.86 12.63
C VAL A 414 -1.37 -21.35 13.80
N MET A 415 -2.28 -22.14 14.35
CA MET A 415 -3.08 -21.75 15.52
C MET A 415 -2.29 -21.99 16.81
N ASP A 416 -2.56 -21.17 17.82
CA ASP A 416 -2.09 -21.40 19.18
C ASP A 416 -2.84 -22.56 19.86
N ASN A 417 -2.44 -22.91 21.10
CA ASN A 417 -3.06 -24.00 21.85
C ASN A 417 -4.54 -23.74 22.18
N SER A 418 -5.00 -22.49 22.13
CA SER A 418 -6.40 -22.12 22.39
C SER A 418 -7.28 -22.32 21.16
N GLY A 419 -6.67 -22.42 19.96
CA GLY A 419 -7.37 -22.46 18.69
C GLY A 419 -8.05 -21.13 18.30
N LYS A 420 -7.82 -20.05 19.05
CA LYS A 420 -8.48 -18.75 18.84
C LYS A 420 -7.59 -17.75 18.12
N HIS A 421 -6.29 -17.81 18.34
CA HIS A 421 -5.32 -16.88 17.77
C HIS A 421 -4.26 -17.63 16.97
N PHE A 422 -3.57 -16.92 16.09
CA PHE A 422 -2.38 -17.45 15.46
C PHE A 422 -1.23 -17.52 16.46
N ARG A 423 -0.38 -18.54 16.31
CA ARG A 423 0.81 -18.73 17.13
C ARG A 423 1.94 -17.73 16.82
N TYR A 424 1.82 -17.04 15.67
CA TYR A 424 2.74 -16.02 15.21
C TYR A 424 1.96 -14.73 15.05
N HIS A 425 2.55 -13.63 15.48
CA HIS A 425 1.95 -12.32 15.36
C HIS A 425 2.15 -11.76 13.95
N SER A 426 1.22 -10.92 13.50
CA SER A 426 1.52 -10.05 12.37
C SER A 426 2.53 -8.98 12.79
N TYR A 427 3.27 -8.43 11.82
CA TYR A 427 4.19 -7.32 12.10
C TYR A 427 3.46 -6.10 12.65
N VAL A 428 2.17 -5.91 12.38
CA VAL A 428 1.42 -4.83 13.01
C VAL A 428 1.06 -5.17 14.44
N GLU A 429 0.64 -6.41 14.69
CA GLU A 429 0.18 -6.87 16.00
C GLU A 429 1.25 -6.67 17.07
N ASP A 430 2.49 -7.06 16.76
CA ASP A 430 3.57 -7.05 17.75
C ASP A 430 4.56 -5.88 17.56
N ILE A 431 4.73 -5.36 16.34
CA ILE A 431 5.75 -4.35 16.03
C ILE A 431 5.12 -2.98 15.73
N MET A 432 4.46 -2.80 14.59
CA MET A 432 4.03 -1.48 14.13
C MET A 432 2.89 -0.87 14.95
N GLY A 433 1.95 -1.68 15.43
CA GLY A 433 0.87 -1.23 16.30
C GLY A 433 1.43 -0.65 17.60
N PRO A 434 2.04 -1.49 18.45
CA PRO A 434 2.59 -1.07 19.74
C PRO A 434 3.71 -0.03 19.64
N MET A 435 4.57 -0.09 18.61
CA MET A 435 5.75 0.76 18.53
C MET A 435 5.58 1.98 17.62
N CYS A 436 4.55 2.06 16.78
CA CYS A 436 4.33 3.20 15.89
C CYS A 436 2.90 3.74 15.97
N PHE A 437 1.90 2.97 15.56
CA PHE A 437 0.52 3.46 15.41
C PHE A 437 -0.11 3.90 16.72
N ASP A 438 0.16 3.19 17.81
CA ASP A 438 -0.33 3.58 19.14
C ASP A 438 0.29 4.91 19.60
N TYR A 439 1.41 5.33 19.01
CA TYR A 439 2.03 6.64 19.20
C TYR A 439 1.71 7.66 18.09
N GLY A 440 0.82 7.31 17.15
CA GLY A 440 0.45 8.15 16.01
C GLY A 440 1.43 8.17 14.85
N PHE A 441 2.56 7.45 14.94
CA PHE A 441 3.53 7.37 13.85
C PHE A 441 2.98 6.50 12.72
N GLY A 442 2.98 7.06 11.52
CA GLY A 442 2.58 6.33 10.31
C GLY A 442 3.02 7.08 9.06
N PRO A 443 2.72 6.55 7.87
CA PRO A 443 3.27 7.05 6.62
C PRO A 443 2.89 8.50 6.39
N PHE A 444 3.90 9.35 6.23
CA PHE A 444 3.78 10.73 5.80
C PHE A 444 4.62 10.89 4.55
N ARG A 445 3.97 11.15 3.42
CA ARG A 445 4.62 11.27 2.12
C ARG A 445 4.27 12.58 1.46
N TRP A 446 5.18 13.03 0.60
CA TRP A 446 4.95 14.22 -0.20
C TRP A 446 5.51 14.08 -1.62
N VAL A 447 4.99 14.92 -2.51
CA VAL A 447 5.40 15.02 -3.92
C VAL A 447 5.62 16.49 -4.27
N CYS A 448 6.80 16.80 -4.78
CA CYS A 448 7.16 18.12 -5.29
C CYS A 448 6.54 18.31 -6.68
N THR A 449 5.54 19.19 -6.80
CA THR A 449 4.79 19.33 -8.06
C THR A 449 5.54 20.11 -9.14
N SER A 450 6.71 20.67 -8.81
CA SER A 450 7.69 21.21 -9.77
C SER A 450 8.32 20.11 -10.62
N GLY A 451 8.37 18.87 -10.12
CA GLY A 451 9.06 17.76 -10.77
C GLY A 451 10.59 17.84 -10.69
N THR A 452 11.16 18.73 -9.87
CA THR A 452 12.61 18.93 -9.76
C THR A 452 13.21 18.18 -8.56
N ALA A 453 14.40 17.59 -8.76
CA ALA A 453 15.15 16.96 -7.66
C ALA A 453 15.65 18.00 -6.64
N GLU A 454 15.77 19.27 -7.05
CA GLU A 454 16.16 20.37 -6.17
C GLU A 454 15.11 20.62 -5.08
N ASP A 455 13.82 20.71 -5.44
CA ASP A 455 12.76 20.87 -4.44
C ASP A 455 12.65 19.64 -3.53
N LEU A 456 12.94 18.45 -4.05
CA LEU A 456 12.99 17.24 -3.22
C LEU A 456 14.15 17.29 -2.21
N ALA A 457 15.33 17.76 -2.63
CA ALA A 457 16.46 17.93 -1.72
C ALA A 457 16.18 19.00 -0.64
N LYS A 458 15.50 20.11 -1.00
CA LYS A 458 15.08 21.13 -0.04
C LYS A 458 14.06 20.60 0.96
N THR A 459 13.06 19.86 0.49
CA THR A 459 12.07 19.24 1.38
C THR A 459 12.68 18.18 2.30
N ASP A 460 13.65 17.39 1.80
CA ASP A 460 14.42 16.46 2.64
C ASP A 460 15.16 17.20 3.76
N ALA A 461 15.85 18.30 3.43
CA ALA A 461 16.59 19.12 4.40
C ALA A 461 15.67 19.76 5.45
N ILE A 462 14.51 20.30 5.02
CA ILE A 462 13.51 20.88 5.92
C ILE A 462 12.95 19.80 6.87
N ALA A 463 12.57 18.64 6.36
CA ALA A 463 12.04 17.55 7.17
C ALA A 463 13.06 17.04 8.19
N ILE A 464 14.34 16.90 7.81
CA ILE A 464 15.44 16.56 8.74
C ILE A 464 15.51 17.58 9.87
N LYS A 465 15.59 18.88 9.55
CA LYS A 465 15.72 19.94 10.55
C LYS A 465 14.55 19.94 11.53
N VAL A 466 13.32 19.79 11.03
CA VAL A 466 12.11 19.73 11.85
C VAL A 466 12.16 18.52 12.79
N LEU A 467 12.48 17.33 12.28
CA LEU A 467 12.51 16.12 13.09
C LEU A 467 13.64 16.14 14.14
N GLU A 468 14.80 16.71 13.83
CA GLU A 468 15.90 16.86 14.79
C GLU A 468 15.52 17.76 15.97
N VAL A 469 14.82 18.86 15.71
CA VAL A 469 14.29 19.74 16.78
C VAL A 469 13.23 19.01 17.60
N LEU A 470 12.25 18.39 16.93
CA LEU A 470 11.17 17.67 17.62
C LEU A 470 11.69 16.53 18.48
N LYS A 471 12.75 15.83 18.05
CA LYS A 471 13.35 14.76 18.84
C LYS A 471 13.84 15.25 20.20
N LEU A 472 14.47 16.42 20.26
CA LEU A 472 14.98 17.00 21.51
C LEU A 472 13.86 17.35 22.50
N GLU A 473 12.69 17.73 21.98
CA GLU A 473 11.53 18.13 22.76
C GLU A 473 10.56 16.97 23.05
N SER A 474 10.78 15.82 22.39
CA SER A 474 9.88 14.68 22.46
C SER A 474 10.07 13.85 23.73
N PRO A 475 8.97 13.30 24.28
CA PRO A 475 9.04 12.39 25.42
C PRO A 475 9.77 11.09 25.05
N ALA A 476 10.33 10.40 26.04
CA ALA A 476 11.20 9.24 25.84
C ALA A 476 10.54 8.12 25.00
N GLU A 477 9.22 7.96 25.15
CA GLU A 477 8.38 6.96 24.50
C GLU A 477 8.42 7.03 22.97
N ILE A 478 8.71 8.20 22.38
CA ILE A 478 8.68 8.40 20.92
C ILE A 478 10.02 8.79 20.30
N GLN A 479 11.07 8.96 21.12
CA GLN A 479 12.40 9.37 20.64
C GLN A 479 13.00 8.35 19.67
N GLN A 480 12.72 7.06 19.87
CA GLN A 480 13.22 5.99 19.01
C GLN A 480 12.65 6.09 17.59
N GLN A 481 11.34 6.30 17.47
CA GLN A 481 10.63 6.39 16.20
C GLN A 481 11.08 7.64 15.45
N MET A 482 11.31 8.77 16.14
CA MET A 482 11.92 9.94 15.52
C MET A 482 13.33 9.64 15.01
N GLN A 483 14.17 8.97 15.80
CA GLN A 483 15.53 8.62 15.40
C GLN A 483 15.57 7.71 14.18
N ASP A 484 14.70 6.71 14.09
CA ASP A 484 14.64 5.81 12.93
C ASP A 484 14.28 6.58 11.66
N ASN A 485 13.34 7.52 11.76
CA ASN A 485 12.90 8.31 10.61
C ASN A 485 13.92 9.38 10.19
N ILE A 486 14.67 9.95 11.14
CA ILE A 486 15.83 10.82 10.84
C ILE A 486 16.93 10.02 10.14
N HIS A 487 17.23 8.81 10.62
CA HIS A 487 18.21 7.93 9.98
C HIS A 487 17.80 7.60 8.54
N TRP A 488 16.53 7.23 8.35
CA TRP A 488 15.95 6.96 7.03
C TRP A 488 16.13 8.13 6.06
N ILE A 489 15.64 9.33 6.42
CA ILE A 489 15.63 10.44 5.47
C ILE A 489 17.04 10.93 5.12
N LYS A 490 17.99 10.85 6.06
CA LYS A 490 19.42 11.13 5.79
C LYS A 490 20.04 10.12 4.81
N GLY A 491 19.53 8.88 4.80
CA GLY A 491 19.95 7.83 3.88
C GLY A 491 19.19 7.79 2.55
N ALA A 492 17.99 8.38 2.47
CA ALA A 492 17.08 8.20 1.35
C ALA A 492 17.66 8.65 0.00
N HIS A 493 18.39 9.77 -0.03
CA HIS A 493 19.06 10.25 -1.24
C HIS A 493 20.13 9.27 -1.75
N LYS A 494 20.95 8.72 -0.84
CA LYS A 494 22.03 7.78 -1.19
C LYS A 494 21.50 6.46 -1.78
N ASN A 495 20.27 6.10 -1.43
CA ASN A 495 19.63 4.87 -1.90
C ASN A 495 18.94 5.01 -3.27
N ASN A 496 18.83 6.22 -3.82
CA ASN A 496 18.27 6.50 -5.15
C ASN A 496 16.92 5.79 -5.44
N LEU A 497 15.96 5.92 -4.52
CA LEU A 497 14.69 5.18 -4.56
C LEU A 497 13.56 5.91 -5.33
N VAL A 498 13.85 7.08 -5.90
CA VAL A 498 12.84 7.91 -6.58
C VAL A 498 12.53 7.32 -7.95
N VAL A 499 11.25 7.06 -8.22
CA VAL A 499 10.74 6.59 -9.52
C VAL A 499 9.47 7.36 -9.86
N GLY A 500 9.42 7.95 -11.05
CA GLY A 500 8.31 8.80 -11.47
C GLY A 500 8.42 10.20 -10.87
N SER A 501 7.42 10.60 -10.08
CA SER A 501 7.39 11.91 -9.44
C SER A 501 8.48 12.08 -8.38
N GLN A 502 8.91 13.32 -8.18
CA GLN A 502 9.86 13.69 -7.14
C GLN A 502 9.15 13.62 -5.78
N ALA A 503 9.34 12.51 -5.08
CA ALA A 503 8.56 12.15 -3.91
C ALA A 503 9.44 11.57 -2.80
N ARG A 504 8.97 11.73 -1.56
CA ARG A 504 9.59 11.15 -0.36
C ARG A 504 8.53 10.66 0.61
N ILE A 505 8.93 9.76 1.49
CA ILE A 505 8.16 9.24 2.62
C ILE A 505 9.02 9.16 3.88
N LEU A 506 8.38 9.29 5.03
CA LEU A 506 8.88 8.91 6.36
C LEU A 506 7.68 8.61 7.26
N TYR A 507 7.90 8.18 8.50
CA TYR A 507 6.86 8.11 9.53
C TYR A 507 6.95 9.31 10.47
N ALA A 508 5.80 9.90 10.79
CA ALA A 508 5.68 10.98 11.75
C ALA A 508 4.34 10.91 12.52
N ASP A 509 4.35 11.34 13.78
CA ASP A 509 3.16 11.54 14.61
C ASP A 509 2.41 12.83 14.23
N ALA A 510 1.30 13.13 14.91
CA ALA A 510 0.48 14.32 14.62
C ALA A 510 1.30 15.62 14.59
N ILE A 511 2.18 15.80 15.58
CA ILE A 511 3.00 17.01 15.71
C ILE A 511 4.04 17.05 14.59
N GLY A 512 4.73 15.93 14.33
CA GLY A 512 5.69 15.82 13.24
C GLY A 512 5.07 16.13 11.88
N ARG A 513 3.92 15.53 11.55
CA ARG A 513 3.21 15.78 10.29
C ARG A 513 2.85 17.25 10.14
N ILE A 514 2.26 17.85 11.18
CA ILE A 514 1.86 19.27 11.16
C ILE A 514 3.08 20.17 11.00
N LYS A 515 4.16 19.95 11.76
CA LYS A 515 5.34 20.83 11.74
C LYS A 515 6.10 20.76 10.42
N ILE A 516 6.22 19.57 9.82
CA ILE A 516 6.82 19.42 8.50
C ILE A 516 5.94 20.11 7.45
N ALA A 517 4.62 19.90 7.50
CA ALA A 517 3.68 20.54 6.58
C ALA A 517 3.66 22.07 6.69
N GLU A 518 3.71 22.62 7.92
CA GLU A 518 3.85 24.06 8.17
C GLU A 518 5.14 24.60 7.52
N ALA A 519 6.27 23.94 7.75
CA ALA A 519 7.57 24.36 7.23
C ALA A 519 7.63 24.28 5.68
N PHE A 520 7.01 23.25 5.07
CA PHE A 520 6.87 23.19 3.62
C PHE A 520 6.00 24.32 3.08
N ASN A 521 4.86 24.59 3.72
CA ASN A 521 3.96 25.65 3.29
C ASN A 521 4.63 27.04 3.41
N GLU A 522 5.39 27.28 4.48
CA GLU A 522 6.20 28.49 4.65
C GLU A 522 7.31 28.61 3.59
N ALA A 523 8.02 27.52 3.29
CA ALA A 523 9.05 27.51 2.26
C ALA A 523 8.49 27.76 0.84
N ILE A 524 7.25 27.33 0.56
CA ILE A 524 6.54 27.68 -0.68
C ILE A 524 6.17 29.18 -0.69
N LEU A 525 5.65 29.70 0.42
CA LEU A 525 5.32 31.13 0.55
C LEU A 525 6.55 32.03 0.35
N ASN A 526 7.70 31.63 0.87
CA ASN A 526 8.97 32.36 0.76
C ASN A 526 9.67 32.17 -0.60
N GLY A 527 9.17 31.29 -1.47
CA GLY A 527 9.76 30.98 -2.77
C GLY A 527 11.04 30.12 -2.69
N GLU A 528 11.34 29.53 -1.54
CA GLU A 528 12.44 28.57 -1.38
C GLU A 528 12.13 27.27 -2.13
N ILE A 529 10.88 26.81 -2.05
CA ILE A 529 10.33 25.70 -2.83
C ILE A 529 9.55 26.28 -4.01
N SER A 530 9.86 25.82 -5.21
CA SER A 530 9.45 26.51 -6.44
C SER A 530 7.98 26.32 -6.86
N ALA A 531 7.29 25.32 -6.30
CA ALA A 531 5.92 24.96 -6.66
C ALA A 531 5.17 24.34 -5.47
N PRO A 532 3.83 24.20 -5.55
CA PRO A 532 3.05 23.49 -4.54
C PRO A 532 3.58 22.09 -4.23
N ILE A 533 3.28 21.60 -3.02
CA ILE A 533 3.60 20.23 -2.60
C ILE A 533 2.31 19.47 -2.34
N VAL A 534 2.21 18.26 -2.86
CA VAL A 534 1.15 17.33 -2.46
C VAL A 534 1.62 16.55 -1.26
N LEU A 535 0.92 16.64 -0.14
CA LEU A 535 1.00 15.69 0.97
C LEU A 535 0.02 14.54 0.76
N GLY A 536 0.34 13.38 1.30
CA GLY A 536 -0.58 12.28 1.43
C GLY A 536 0.02 11.19 2.30
N ARG A 537 -0.53 9.97 2.17
CA ARG A 537 -0.05 8.79 2.90
C ARG A 537 -0.48 7.50 2.24
N ASP A 538 0.07 6.39 2.74
CA ASP A 538 -0.57 5.09 2.52
C ASP A 538 -1.87 4.99 3.32
N HIS A 539 -2.71 4.03 3.00
CA HIS A 539 -3.86 3.74 3.88
C HIS A 539 -3.41 2.90 5.09
N HIS A 540 -2.23 2.26 5.02
CA HIS A 540 -1.55 1.62 6.14
C HIS A 540 -1.09 2.65 7.20
N ASP A 541 -2.03 3.16 7.99
CA ASP A 541 -1.82 4.23 8.95
C ASP A 541 -2.69 4.06 10.21
N VAL A 542 -2.40 4.87 11.23
CA VAL A 542 -3.03 4.85 12.56
C VAL A 542 -4.56 4.87 12.54
N SER A 543 -5.17 5.69 11.67
CA SER A 543 -6.63 5.92 11.64
C SER A 543 -7.29 5.50 10.34
N GLY A 544 -6.51 5.37 9.26
CA GLY A 544 -7.06 5.22 7.92
C GLY A 544 -7.71 3.88 7.66
N THR A 545 -7.36 2.83 8.39
CA THR A 545 -7.73 1.45 8.02
C THR A 545 -8.18 0.61 9.20
N ASP A 546 -9.30 -0.07 9.01
CA ASP A 546 -9.73 -1.20 9.84
C ASP A 546 -9.43 -2.51 9.11
N SER A 547 -8.53 -3.31 9.67
CA SER A 547 -8.09 -4.61 9.15
C SER A 547 -7.70 -5.54 10.30
N PRO A 548 -8.55 -6.51 10.69
CA PRO A 548 -8.29 -7.37 11.85
C PRO A 548 -7.05 -8.26 11.68
N PHE A 549 -6.60 -8.47 10.44
CA PHE A 549 -5.42 -9.28 10.12
C PHE A 549 -4.16 -8.44 9.92
N ARG A 550 -4.25 -7.11 10.04
CA ARG A 550 -3.12 -6.21 9.82
C ARG A 550 -3.26 -4.92 10.65
N GLU A 551 -3.73 -3.81 10.09
CA GLU A 551 -3.71 -2.48 10.74
C GLU A 551 -4.36 -2.43 12.13
N THR A 552 -5.40 -3.23 12.39
CA THR A 552 -6.11 -3.31 13.68
C THR A 552 -5.95 -4.67 14.35
N SER A 553 -4.90 -5.43 14.00
CA SER A 553 -4.62 -6.72 14.62
C SER A 553 -4.21 -6.62 16.09
N ASN A 554 -3.64 -5.49 16.54
CA ASN A 554 -3.36 -5.21 17.96
C ASN A 554 -4.58 -4.64 18.74
N ILE A 555 -5.80 -4.81 18.24
CA ILE A 555 -7.03 -4.34 18.88
C ILE A 555 -7.77 -5.52 19.51
N TYR A 556 -7.71 -5.61 20.84
CA TYR A 556 -8.15 -6.79 21.60
C TYR A 556 -9.51 -6.62 22.30
N ASP A 557 -10.20 -5.49 22.14
CA ASP A 557 -11.52 -5.25 22.73
C ASP A 557 -12.68 -5.87 21.94
N GLY A 558 -12.37 -6.58 20.85
CA GLY A 558 -13.33 -7.17 19.92
C GLY A 558 -13.72 -6.24 18.77
N SER A 559 -13.32 -4.97 18.79
CA SER A 559 -13.67 -3.99 17.75
C SER A 559 -12.81 -4.10 16.49
N SER A 560 -11.82 -4.99 16.42
CA SER A 560 -10.93 -5.14 15.26
C SER A 560 -11.67 -5.48 13.95
N PHE A 561 -12.89 -6.04 14.05
CA PHE A 561 -13.77 -6.39 12.93
C PHE A 561 -14.76 -5.28 12.54
N THR A 562 -14.80 -4.15 13.25
CA THR A 562 -15.64 -3.00 12.85
C THR A 562 -14.90 -2.11 11.85
N ALA A 563 -15.64 -1.25 11.13
CA ALA A 563 -15.09 -0.34 10.12
C ALA A 563 -15.31 1.15 10.45
N ASP A 564 -15.74 1.45 11.68
CA ASP A 564 -16.15 2.79 12.08
C ASP A 564 -14.99 3.78 12.00
N MET A 565 -13.77 3.37 12.36
CA MET A 565 -12.60 4.25 12.41
C MET A 565 -12.24 4.74 11.01
N ALA A 566 -12.13 3.83 10.03
CA ALA A 566 -11.82 4.16 8.65
C ALA A 566 -12.90 5.08 8.01
N ILE A 567 -14.18 4.80 8.27
CA ILE A 567 -15.30 5.61 7.77
C ILE A 567 -15.31 6.99 8.43
N GLN A 568 -15.14 7.07 9.75
CA GLN A 568 -15.05 8.36 10.44
C GLN A 568 -13.84 9.16 9.97
N ASN A 569 -12.71 8.51 9.70
CA ASN A 569 -11.50 9.19 9.26
C ASN A 569 -11.72 9.95 7.96
N VAL A 570 -12.17 9.26 6.91
CA VAL A 570 -12.37 9.85 5.59
C VAL A 570 -13.43 10.96 5.61
N ILE A 571 -14.50 10.78 6.40
CA ILE A 571 -15.54 11.80 6.60
C ILE A 571 -14.91 13.02 7.29
N GLY A 572 -14.18 12.82 8.37
CA GLY A 572 -13.58 13.91 9.12
C GLY A 572 -12.47 14.65 8.39
N ASP A 573 -11.70 13.97 7.54
CA ASP A 573 -10.71 14.58 6.64
C ASP A 573 -11.41 15.52 5.64
N SER A 574 -12.56 15.07 5.11
CA SER A 574 -13.26 15.75 4.01
C SER A 574 -13.71 17.17 4.36
N PHE A 575 -14.08 17.44 5.61
CA PHE A 575 -14.50 18.78 6.05
C PHE A 575 -13.43 19.54 6.84
N ARG A 576 -12.20 19.05 6.86
CA ARG A 576 -11.06 19.70 7.54
C ARG A 576 -9.99 20.24 6.60
N GLY A 577 -10.24 20.23 5.29
CA GLY A 577 -9.40 20.88 4.28
C GLY A 577 -8.49 19.92 3.50
N ALA A 578 -8.77 18.62 3.51
CA ALA A 578 -8.17 17.70 2.54
C ALA A 578 -8.51 18.15 1.11
N THR A 579 -7.53 18.04 0.20
CA THR A 579 -7.76 18.36 -1.22
C THR A 579 -8.52 17.25 -1.93
N TRP A 580 -8.26 16.00 -1.58
CA TRP A 580 -9.13 14.88 -1.91
C TRP A 580 -9.10 13.84 -0.80
N VAL A 581 -10.16 13.03 -0.76
CA VAL A 581 -10.30 11.92 0.18
C VAL A 581 -10.70 10.65 -0.57
N SER A 582 -10.36 9.50 -0.01
CA SER A 582 -10.65 8.20 -0.60
C SER A 582 -11.03 7.16 0.45
N ILE A 583 -11.97 6.29 0.12
CA ILE A 583 -12.34 5.11 0.92
C ILE A 583 -12.42 3.86 0.04
N HIS A 584 -11.67 2.83 0.39
CA HIS A 584 -11.47 1.63 -0.40
C HIS A 584 -11.85 0.37 0.37
N ASN A 585 -12.18 -0.69 -0.37
CA ASN A 585 -12.43 -2.03 0.15
C ASN A 585 -11.26 -2.96 -0.20
N GLY A 586 -10.69 -3.58 0.82
CA GLY A 586 -9.76 -4.69 0.70
C GLY A 586 -8.29 -4.35 0.51
N GLY A 587 -7.89 -3.09 0.71
CA GLY A 587 -6.49 -2.69 0.56
C GLY A 587 -5.57 -3.49 1.48
N GLY A 588 -4.50 -4.06 0.93
CA GLY A 588 -3.54 -4.85 1.70
C GLY A 588 -3.85 -6.33 1.77
N VAL A 589 -4.73 -6.73 2.70
CA VAL A 589 -5.01 -8.14 3.02
C VAL A 589 -5.88 -8.83 1.96
N GLY A 590 -6.71 -8.07 1.24
CA GLY A 590 -7.57 -8.59 0.17
C GLY A 590 -9.02 -8.13 0.28
N TRP A 591 -9.77 -8.30 -0.82
CA TRP A 591 -11.16 -7.85 -0.95
C TRP A 591 -12.08 -8.43 0.13
N GLY A 592 -12.89 -7.57 0.77
CA GLY A 592 -13.86 -7.95 1.80
C GLY A 592 -13.29 -8.09 3.21
N GLU A 593 -11.97 -8.11 3.36
CA GLU A 593 -11.30 -8.28 4.66
C GLU A 593 -10.92 -6.94 5.33
N VAL A 594 -11.04 -5.82 4.60
CA VAL A 594 -10.49 -4.51 5.01
C VAL A 594 -11.36 -3.36 4.53
N ILE A 595 -11.51 -2.31 5.34
CA ILE A 595 -11.95 -0.99 4.90
C ILE A 595 -10.84 0.03 5.17
N ASN A 596 -10.37 0.70 4.11
CA ASN A 596 -9.16 1.50 4.16
C ASN A 596 -9.30 2.83 3.43
N GLY A 597 -8.97 3.93 4.09
CA GLY A 597 -9.09 5.30 3.61
C GLY A 597 -7.79 6.09 3.65
N GLY A 598 -7.76 7.14 2.85
CA GLY A 598 -6.61 8.03 2.69
C GLY A 598 -6.99 9.37 2.12
N PHE A 599 -6.01 10.27 2.03
CA PHE A 599 -6.19 11.64 1.61
C PHE A 599 -5.03 12.10 0.72
N GLY A 600 -5.25 13.21 0.01
CA GLY A 600 -4.19 14.08 -0.46
C GLY A 600 -4.49 15.53 -0.15
N MET A 601 -3.44 16.32 0.08
CA MET A 601 -3.52 17.73 0.48
C MET A 601 -2.47 18.55 -0.26
N VAL A 602 -2.89 19.58 -0.99
CA VAL A 602 -2.00 20.45 -1.74
C VAL A 602 -1.63 21.65 -0.87
N LEU A 603 -0.36 21.76 -0.51
CA LEU A 603 0.24 22.94 0.09
C LEU A 603 0.59 23.94 -1.00
N ASP A 604 0.02 25.14 -0.93
CA ASP A 604 0.18 26.20 -1.93
C ASP A 604 0.85 27.47 -1.38
N GLY A 605 1.30 27.43 -0.11
CA GLY A 605 1.89 28.57 0.59
C GLY A 605 0.87 29.50 1.24
N SER A 606 -0.44 29.28 1.07
CA SER A 606 -1.45 30.19 1.61
C SER A 606 -1.64 30.05 3.13
N LEU A 607 -2.09 31.14 3.75
CA LEU A 607 -2.48 31.15 5.17
C LEU A 607 -3.69 30.25 5.44
N THR A 608 -4.64 30.18 4.49
CA THR A 608 -5.77 29.25 4.57
C THR A 608 -5.28 27.81 4.67
N MET A 609 -4.28 27.44 3.86
CA MET A 609 -3.71 26.10 3.90
C MET A 609 -2.98 25.80 5.21
N THR A 610 -2.38 26.81 5.85
CA THR A 610 -1.79 26.67 7.19
C THR A 610 -2.83 26.26 8.24
N ASN A 611 -4.06 26.79 8.17
CA ASN A 611 -5.13 26.42 9.09
C ASN A 611 -5.69 25.02 8.78
N ASN A 612 -5.87 24.73 7.49
CA ASN A 612 -6.41 23.46 7.01
C ASN A 612 -5.48 22.28 7.32
N LEU A 613 -4.16 22.42 7.09
CA LEU A 613 -3.21 21.35 7.40
C LEU A 613 -3.19 21.01 8.89
N LYS A 614 -3.32 22.01 9.77
CA LYS A 614 -3.39 21.79 11.22
C LYS A 614 -4.64 21.02 11.61
N SER A 615 -5.78 21.44 11.06
CA SER A 615 -7.08 20.81 11.36
C SER A 615 -7.13 19.36 10.87
N MET A 616 -6.75 19.14 9.60
CA MET A 616 -6.86 17.83 8.97
C MET A 616 -5.83 16.84 9.50
N LEU A 617 -4.53 17.19 9.56
CA LEU A 617 -3.49 16.26 10.02
C LEU A 617 -3.61 15.93 11.51
N PHE A 618 -4.14 16.86 12.32
CA PHE A 618 -4.46 16.55 13.72
C PHE A 618 -5.56 15.49 13.81
N TRP A 619 -6.65 15.65 13.05
CA TRP A 619 -7.75 14.68 13.02
C TRP A 619 -7.32 13.32 12.46
N ASP A 620 -6.63 13.29 11.32
CA ASP A 620 -6.18 12.08 10.61
C ASP A 620 -5.32 11.17 11.48
N VAL A 621 -4.63 11.74 12.49
CA VAL A 621 -3.85 10.97 13.46
C VAL A 621 -4.61 10.72 14.76
N THR A 622 -5.24 11.75 15.33
CA THR A 622 -5.84 11.65 16.68
C THR A 622 -7.13 10.84 16.71
N ASN A 623 -7.84 10.69 15.59
CA ASN A 623 -8.99 9.79 15.47
C ASN A 623 -8.59 8.34 15.82
N GLY A 624 -7.57 7.81 15.16
CA GLY A 624 -7.06 6.47 15.38
C GLY A 624 -6.40 6.30 16.75
N ILE A 625 -5.65 7.30 17.24
CA ILE A 625 -5.14 7.30 18.63
C ILE A 625 -6.30 7.15 19.62
N SER A 626 -7.39 7.90 19.42
CA SER A 626 -8.56 7.87 20.31
C SER A 626 -9.23 6.49 20.30
N ARG A 627 -9.42 5.89 19.11
CA ARG A 627 -9.95 4.52 18.97
C ARG A 627 -9.03 3.50 19.63
N ARG A 628 -7.73 3.52 19.30
CA ARG A 628 -6.72 2.58 19.85
C ARG A 628 -6.61 2.69 21.36
N SER A 629 -6.70 3.92 21.89
CA SER A 629 -6.78 4.20 23.32
C SER A 629 -8.03 3.57 23.93
N TRP A 630 -9.20 3.76 23.32
CA TRP A 630 -10.45 3.14 23.79
C TRP A 630 -10.37 1.61 23.82
N ALA A 631 -9.70 1.01 22.83
CA ALA A 631 -9.38 -0.41 22.79
C ALA A 631 -8.32 -0.87 23.81
N ARG A 632 -7.88 0.04 24.69
CA ARG A 632 -6.96 -0.19 25.82
C ARG A 632 -5.50 -0.43 25.43
N ASN A 633 -5.06 0.05 24.27
CA ASN A 633 -3.63 0.04 23.95
C ASN A 633 -2.89 1.09 24.79
N GLU A 634 -1.84 0.65 25.50
CA GLU A 634 -1.11 1.47 26.46
C GLU A 634 -0.47 2.71 25.82
N GLY A 635 0.26 2.52 24.70
CA GLY A 635 0.88 3.63 23.95
C GLY A 635 -0.15 4.63 23.42
N ALA A 636 -1.35 4.16 23.07
CA ALA A 636 -2.43 5.01 22.59
C ALA A 636 -3.10 5.79 23.73
N ILE A 637 -3.23 5.21 24.93
CA ILE A 637 -3.70 5.92 26.12
C ILE A 637 -2.72 7.05 26.48
N PHE A 638 -1.41 6.78 26.42
CA PHE A 638 -0.38 7.81 26.60
C PHE A 638 -0.53 8.94 25.57
N SER A 639 -0.61 8.60 24.29
CA SER A 639 -0.69 9.58 23.20
C SER A 639 -2.00 10.38 23.23
N ALA A 640 -3.11 9.75 23.62
CA ALA A 640 -4.41 10.37 23.82
C ALA A 640 -4.37 11.46 24.92
N LYS A 641 -3.74 11.16 26.06
CA LYS A 641 -3.55 12.12 27.15
C LYS A 641 -2.72 13.32 26.70
N ARG A 642 -1.56 13.06 26.07
CA ARG A 642 -0.68 14.11 25.51
C ARG A 642 -1.41 14.98 24.47
N ALA A 643 -2.22 14.37 23.60
CA ALA A 643 -3.01 15.11 22.63
C ALA A 643 -4.03 16.05 23.31
N MET A 644 -4.77 15.59 24.33
CA MET A 644 -5.69 16.44 25.10
C MET A 644 -5.00 17.53 25.92
N GLU A 645 -3.78 17.27 26.39
CA GLU A 645 -2.96 18.28 27.07
C GLU A 645 -2.56 19.40 26.11
N SER A 646 -2.12 19.03 24.90
CA SER A 646 -1.69 19.96 23.85
C SER A 646 -2.84 20.75 23.20
N ASN A 647 -4.05 20.19 23.15
CA ASN A 647 -5.23 20.81 22.56
C ASN A 647 -6.42 20.76 23.53
N LYS A 648 -6.71 21.89 24.20
CA LYS A 648 -7.76 21.97 25.22
C LYS A 648 -9.18 21.74 24.68
N ASN A 649 -9.39 21.91 23.36
CA ASN A 649 -10.66 21.65 22.70
C ASN A 649 -10.86 20.16 22.39
N LEU A 650 -9.80 19.35 22.41
CA LEU A 650 -9.93 17.90 22.31
C LEU A 650 -10.38 17.34 23.67
N LYS A 651 -11.56 16.72 23.68
CA LYS A 651 -12.10 15.96 24.81
C LYS A 651 -12.49 14.59 24.31
N ILE A 652 -11.73 13.56 24.70
CA ILE A 652 -11.96 12.17 24.30
C ILE A 652 -12.15 11.30 25.53
N THR A 653 -12.92 10.22 25.37
CA THR A 653 -13.15 9.24 26.44
C THR A 653 -11.92 8.37 26.62
N LEU A 654 -11.33 8.38 27.82
CA LEU A 654 -10.29 7.43 28.19
C LEU A 654 -10.93 6.15 28.77
N PRO A 655 -10.41 4.96 28.46
CA PRO A 655 -10.93 3.74 29.06
C PRO A 655 -10.58 3.67 30.55
N ASN A 656 -11.48 3.13 31.36
CA ASN A 656 -11.15 2.66 32.70
C ASN A 656 -10.73 1.19 32.59
N LEU A 657 -9.50 0.88 33.02
CA LEU A 657 -8.99 -0.49 32.96
C LEU A 657 -9.52 -1.30 34.13
N VAL A 658 -10.02 -2.50 33.85
CA VAL A 658 -10.45 -3.46 34.88
C VAL A 658 -9.33 -4.47 35.12
N ALA A 659 -9.02 -4.75 36.38
CA ALA A 659 -8.03 -5.77 36.74
C ALA A 659 -8.63 -7.18 36.58
N ASP A 660 -7.85 -8.12 36.06
CA ASP A 660 -8.30 -9.51 35.83
C ASP A 660 -8.81 -10.18 37.11
N VAL A 661 -8.29 -9.83 38.28
CA VAL A 661 -8.77 -10.35 39.58
C VAL A 661 -10.25 -10.03 39.82
N VAL A 662 -10.75 -8.89 39.33
CA VAL A 662 -12.17 -8.52 39.43
C VAL A 662 -13.00 -9.44 38.54
N LEU A 663 -12.59 -9.62 37.28
CA LEU A 663 -13.27 -10.48 36.32
C LEU A 663 -13.26 -11.95 36.78
N ASN A 664 -12.10 -12.46 37.17
CA ASN A 664 -11.93 -13.83 37.64
C ASN A 664 -12.81 -14.14 38.86
N LYS A 665 -13.10 -13.17 39.73
CA LYS A 665 -14.05 -13.36 40.85
C LYS A 665 -15.49 -13.52 40.38
N LEU A 666 -15.92 -12.77 39.35
CA LEU A 666 -17.29 -12.82 38.82
C LEU A 666 -17.61 -14.16 38.13
N PHE A 667 -16.60 -14.76 37.47
CA PHE A 667 -16.78 -16.02 36.72
C PHE A 667 -16.38 -17.27 37.50
N LYS A 668 -15.91 -17.14 38.75
CA LYS A 668 -15.57 -18.28 39.63
C LYS A 668 -16.79 -18.96 40.28
N THR A 669 -17.99 -18.39 40.18
CA THR A 669 -19.23 -18.95 40.77
C THR A 669 -20.05 -19.81 39.81
N GLY A 670 -19.46 -20.30 38.71
CA GLY A 670 -20.12 -21.17 37.74
C GLY A 670 -19.21 -22.29 37.24
N LEU A 671 -18.84 -23.20 38.14
CA LEU A 671 -18.35 -24.55 37.84
C LEU A 671 -19.05 -25.54 38.77
#